data_AF-A0A542ZGW5-F1
#
_entry.id   AF-A0A542ZGW5-F1
#
_cell.length_a   1.000
_cell.length_b   1.000
_cell.length_c   1.000
_cell.angle_alpha   90.00
_cell.angle_beta   90.00
_cell.angle_gamma   90.00
#
_symmetry.space_group_name_H-M   'P 1'
#
loop_
_entity.id
_entity.type
_entity.pdbx_description
1 polymer ?
#
loop_
_entity_poly.entity_id
_entity_poly.type
_entity_poly.pdbx_seq_one_letter_code
_entity_poly.pdbx_strand_id
1 'polypeptide(L)'
;MDRQLSDVVPVLTDGVVTLRAHSPADLDAVVEQARDPEMVRWTTVPSPYERTDAQEFLAAIAAGWQDPTGNRYWALEVDDAGTPRYAGTIDYRPHGGGTAEVGFGLHPWARGHGHMARALRLVVEHAFEHGVHALHWRAAVGNWASRRTAWACGFRVEGTVRGLLPGRDGEPYDAWVASLRADDPREPATPWWSAPVLEGLGLRLRPWRDSDTPREGQGPDPASLSFMPAGAHPTAESYPAWLERTRLRSAEGVALYWCIADAGSDEALGDIQLFDFDNGTSSRDAEIGYWLHPGDRGRGVMAGAVSLVLDHAFAPVEAGGMGLERLHASTDPDNWPSDRVLRDAGFRLTGVETDSWRAPDGSIHGGHHFELLAADRGEPGLLVPTRLEGERVVLREFRDTDLPRLRESLDDPARKQAMGLRAERVTEADARDWLARRRLWGLQGERVTWCLADREDDRVVGCLTVHGLAGVTFPNTGEVGYWVHPDERGRGLTNEALDVLVPHALTPREDGGMGLSRLRAHTEEANLASQTVLRRAGFMEWGREPGGLRLPDGSRAAVVHFGLGREDDRIAAAVLNEATAVEPVTLEGAGVRLRALREEDLDRVVEACSDPEARHWLSGLPEDYTLEHARDYLRRSRENAARGRGVYFAVADQEDDRLLGVVAVMDMAGEDTTAGEVGYWLHPDARGRGVMKEAVRLAVRHAFVPREDGGLGRRRLRLAAAVGNDASLAIAQGAGFVEVGRHRAAEPLGDGSFADLVWFDLLAQDYPG
;
A
#
# COMPACT_ATOMS: atom_id res chain seq x y z
N MET A 1 -80.99 23.33 -8.84
CA MET A 1 -80.47 24.33 -9.78
C MET A 1 -78.97 24.11 -9.79
N ASP A 2 -78.48 23.36 -10.78
CA ASP A 2 -77.07 22.97 -10.83
C ASP A 2 -76.22 24.22 -11.01
N ARG A 3 -75.33 24.48 -10.04
CA ARG A 3 -74.35 25.57 -10.15
C ARG A 3 -73.32 25.19 -11.22
N GLN A 4 -72.83 26.16 -11.98
CA GLN A 4 -71.74 25.88 -12.91
C GLN A 4 -70.51 25.40 -12.12
N LEU A 5 -69.74 24.46 -12.68
CA LEU A 5 -68.60 23.87 -11.97
C LEU A 5 -67.58 24.94 -11.55
N SER A 6 -67.38 25.97 -12.37
CA SER A 6 -66.54 27.14 -12.07
C SER A 6 -66.98 27.92 -10.83
N ASP A 7 -68.25 27.83 -10.43
CA ASP A 7 -68.78 28.57 -9.28
C ASP A 7 -68.59 27.81 -7.95
N VAL A 8 -68.33 26.51 -8.01
CA VAL A 8 -68.21 25.63 -6.84
C VAL A 8 -66.79 25.13 -6.60
N VAL A 9 -65.96 25.04 -7.64
CA VAL A 9 -64.54 24.66 -7.51
C VAL A 9 -63.73 25.92 -7.16
N PRO A 10 -63.05 25.95 -6.00
CA PRO A 10 -62.17 27.05 -5.65
C PRO A 10 -60.95 27.06 -6.58
N VAL A 11 -60.54 28.27 -7.01
CA VAL A 11 -59.28 28.46 -7.73
C VAL A 11 -58.16 28.63 -6.72
N LEU A 12 -57.15 27.76 -6.77
CA LEU A 12 -55.98 27.80 -5.90
C LEU A 12 -54.74 28.07 -6.76
N THR A 13 -53.85 28.95 -6.32
CA THR A 13 -52.62 29.23 -7.07
C THR A 13 -51.50 29.68 -6.16
N ASP A 14 -50.27 29.38 -6.55
CA ASP A 14 -49.05 29.91 -5.95
C ASP A 14 -48.26 30.83 -6.92
N GLY A 15 -48.91 31.25 -8.01
CA GLY A 15 -48.34 32.07 -9.07
C GLY A 15 -47.60 31.30 -10.18
N VAL A 16 -47.26 30.03 -9.97
CA VAL A 16 -46.65 29.15 -11.00
C VAL A 16 -47.61 28.09 -11.48
N VAL A 17 -48.37 27.49 -10.55
CA VAL A 17 -49.43 26.53 -10.88
C VAL A 17 -50.79 27.10 -10.51
N THR A 18 -51.80 26.77 -11.29
CA THR A 18 -53.19 27.12 -11.01
C THR A 18 -54.05 25.87 -10.99
N LEU A 19 -54.73 25.63 -9.88
CA LEU A 19 -55.76 24.61 -9.74
C LEU A 19 -57.10 25.25 -10.00
N ARG A 20 -57.82 24.76 -11.00
CA ARG A 20 -59.12 25.31 -11.43
C ARG A 20 -60.14 24.21 -11.71
N ALA A 21 -61.38 24.61 -11.96
CA ALA A 21 -62.40 23.72 -12.48
C ALA A 21 -61.94 23.09 -13.80
N HIS A 22 -62.25 21.79 -13.98
CA HIS A 22 -62.19 21.16 -15.29
C HIS A 22 -63.21 21.81 -16.24
N SER A 23 -62.85 21.87 -17.52
CA SER A 23 -63.69 22.41 -18.58
C SER A 23 -63.72 21.46 -19.79
N PRO A 24 -64.69 21.60 -20.71
CA PRO A 24 -64.71 20.83 -21.95
C PRO A 24 -63.45 21.01 -22.81
N ALA A 25 -62.69 22.09 -22.64
CA ALA A 25 -61.44 22.33 -23.36
C ALA A 25 -60.30 21.40 -22.89
N ASP A 26 -60.40 20.81 -21.69
CA ASP A 26 -59.40 19.90 -21.15
C ASP A 26 -59.53 18.47 -21.73
N LEU A 27 -60.65 18.14 -22.38
CA LEU A 27 -61.00 16.77 -22.81
C LEU A 27 -59.89 16.10 -23.64
N ASP A 28 -59.38 16.80 -24.66
CA ASP A 28 -58.36 16.24 -25.56
C ASP A 28 -57.04 15.96 -24.81
N ALA A 29 -56.64 16.84 -23.90
CA ALA A 29 -55.44 16.66 -23.09
C ALA A 29 -55.62 15.57 -22.01
N VAL A 30 -56.83 15.39 -21.47
CA VAL A 30 -57.15 14.27 -20.57
C VAL A 30 -57.04 12.94 -21.31
N VAL A 31 -57.53 12.85 -22.55
CA VAL A 31 -57.38 11.65 -23.38
C VAL A 31 -55.91 11.38 -23.70
N GLU A 32 -55.15 12.42 -24.08
CA GLU A 32 -53.71 12.31 -24.33
C GLU A 32 -52.97 11.79 -23.09
N GLN A 33 -53.23 12.39 -21.92
CA GLN A 33 -52.66 11.93 -20.65
C GLN A 33 -53.05 10.49 -20.32
N ALA A 34 -54.31 10.10 -20.50
CA ALA A 34 -54.77 8.76 -20.15
C ALA A 34 -54.24 7.66 -21.08
N ARG A 35 -53.79 8.01 -22.29
CA ARG A 35 -53.13 7.11 -23.25
C ARG A 35 -51.61 7.02 -23.09
N ASP A 36 -51.02 7.91 -22.29
CA ASP A 36 -49.58 7.89 -22.01
C ASP A 36 -49.16 6.55 -21.36
N PRO A 37 -48.09 5.89 -21.84
CA PRO A 37 -47.65 4.61 -21.31
C PRO A 37 -47.41 4.59 -19.80
N GLU A 38 -46.88 5.66 -19.20
CA GLU A 38 -46.66 5.74 -17.75
C GLU A 38 -47.99 5.90 -17.00
N MET A 39 -48.92 6.72 -17.50
CA MET A 39 -50.26 6.82 -16.91
C MET A 39 -51.00 5.48 -16.97
N VAL A 40 -50.94 4.79 -18.12
CA VAL A 40 -51.51 3.46 -18.28
C VAL A 40 -50.87 2.50 -17.27
N ARG A 41 -49.54 2.44 -17.22
CA ARG A 41 -48.80 1.52 -16.33
C ARG A 41 -49.21 1.62 -14.86
N TRP A 42 -49.42 2.83 -14.34
CA TRP A 42 -49.60 3.05 -12.90
C TRP A 42 -51.05 3.22 -12.43
N THR A 43 -52.03 3.20 -13.34
CA THR A 43 -53.43 3.46 -13.00
C THR A 43 -54.35 2.40 -13.61
N THR A 44 -55.65 2.47 -13.31
CA THR A 44 -56.69 1.58 -13.85
C THR A 44 -57.56 2.24 -14.92
N VAL A 45 -57.09 3.33 -15.54
CA VAL A 45 -57.85 3.97 -16.63
C VAL A 45 -58.13 2.95 -17.75
N PRO A 46 -59.31 2.99 -18.40
CA PRO A 46 -59.59 2.19 -19.59
C PRO A 46 -58.45 2.20 -20.60
N SER A 47 -58.21 1.07 -21.27
CA SER A 47 -57.22 0.95 -22.34
C SER A 47 -57.80 0.11 -23.48
N PRO A 48 -58.02 0.70 -24.68
CA PRO A 48 -57.75 2.10 -25.03
C PRO A 48 -58.69 3.07 -24.29
N TYR A 49 -58.17 4.25 -23.92
CA TYR A 49 -58.97 5.34 -23.33
C TYR A 49 -59.58 6.20 -24.45
N GLU A 50 -60.90 6.34 -24.48
CA GLU A 50 -61.65 7.04 -25.52
C GLU A 50 -62.16 8.41 -25.04
N ARG A 51 -62.60 9.26 -25.98
CA ARG A 51 -63.15 10.58 -25.63
C ARG A 51 -64.40 10.48 -24.74
N THR A 52 -65.20 9.43 -24.93
CA THR A 52 -66.38 9.16 -24.11
C THR A 52 -66.00 8.90 -22.65
N ASP A 53 -64.89 8.20 -22.39
CA ASP A 53 -64.38 7.95 -21.04
C ASP A 53 -63.99 9.27 -20.35
N ALA A 54 -63.34 10.19 -21.09
CA ALA A 54 -63.01 11.52 -20.59
C ALA A 54 -64.26 12.37 -20.28
N GLN A 55 -65.31 12.27 -21.11
CA GLN A 55 -66.59 12.96 -20.88
C GLN A 55 -67.28 12.44 -19.62
N GLU A 56 -67.32 11.13 -19.44
CA GLU A 56 -67.86 10.49 -18.23
C GLU A 56 -67.06 10.88 -16.99
N PHE A 57 -65.73 10.93 -17.09
CA PHE A 57 -64.86 11.36 -16.00
C PHE A 57 -65.14 12.81 -15.58
N LEU A 58 -65.21 13.75 -16.54
CA LEU A 58 -65.52 15.15 -16.25
C LEU A 58 -66.94 15.34 -15.68
N ALA A 59 -67.91 14.54 -16.14
CA ALA A 59 -69.27 14.54 -15.58
C ALA A 59 -69.26 14.03 -14.12
N ALA A 60 -68.49 12.99 -13.81
CA ALA A 60 -68.32 12.49 -12.45
C ALA A 60 -67.64 13.50 -11.53
N ILE A 61 -66.63 14.23 -12.02
CA ILE A 61 -66.02 15.36 -11.30
C ILE A 61 -67.07 16.42 -10.95
N ALA A 62 -67.89 16.82 -11.95
CA ALA A 62 -68.91 17.83 -11.74
C ALA A 62 -69.95 17.41 -10.70
N ALA A 63 -70.39 16.16 -10.74
CA ALA A 63 -71.30 15.60 -9.73
C ALA A 63 -70.66 15.55 -8.34
N GLY A 64 -69.38 15.16 -8.25
CA GLY A 64 -68.64 15.10 -6.99
C GLY A 64 -68.58 16.44 -6.26
N TRP A 65 -68.38 17.54 -6.97
CA TRP A 65 -68.37 18.90 -6.40
C TRP A 65 -69.75 19.39 -5.92
N GLN A 66 -70.85 18.83 -6.40
CA GLN A 66 -72.20 19.13 -5.90
C GLN A 66 -72.53 18.34 -4.62
N ASP A 67 -71.81 17.25 -4.35
CA ASP A 67 -71.96 16.44 -3.14
C ASP A 67 -70.95 16.89 -2.06
N PRO A 68 -71.40 17.33 -0.87
CA PRO A 68 -70.51 17.67 0.25
C PRO A 68 -69.56 16.53 0.68
N THR A 69 -69.91 15.28 0.41
CA THR A 69 -69.08 14.09 0.69
C THR A 69 -68.31 13.58 -0.54
N GLY A 70 -68.55 14.17 -1.70
CA GLY A 70 -67.92 13.78 -2.95
C GLY A 70 -66.43 14.08 -3.00
N ASN A 71 -65.79 13.51 -4.01
CA ASN A 71 -64.38 13.74 -4.31
C ASN A 71 -64.15 15.18 -4.80
N ARG A 72 -62.96 15.71 -4.55
CA ARG A 72 -62.57 17.08 -4.94
C ARG A 72 -61.46 16.98 -5.97
N TYR A 73 -61.78 17.22 -7.24
CA TYR A 73 -60.84 17.16 -8.35
C TYR A 73 -60.60 18.56 -8.93
N TRP A 74 -59.35 18.87 -9.24
CA TRP A 74 -58.94 20.07 -9.96
C TRP A 74 -58.19 19.72 -11.24
N ALA A 75 -58.43 20.54 -12.27
CA ALA A 75 -57.51 20.64 -13.39
C ALA A 75 -56.30 21.47 -12.96
N LEU A 76 -55.12 20.91 -13.12
CA LEU A 76 -53.85 21.61 -12.96
C LEU A 76 -53.51 22.31 -14.28
N GLU A 77 -53.33 23.62 -14.20
CA GLU A 77 -52.91 24.49 -15.29
C GLU A 77 -51.52 25.07 -14.98
N VAL A 78 -50.66 25.06 -16.00
CA VAL A 78 -49.31 25.61 -15.94
C VAL A 78 -49.07 26.45 -17.19
N ASP A 79 -48.28 27.52 -17.06
CA ASP A 79 -47.85 28.34 -18.19
C ASP A 79 -46.90 27.55 -19.12
N ASP A 80 -47.30 27.40 -20.37
CA ASP A 80 -46.51 26.81 -21.46
C ASP A 80 -46.13 27.94 -22.43
N ALA A 81 -44.93 28.50 -22.27
CA ALA A 81 -44.41 29.61 -23.07
C ALA A 81 -45.35 30.83 -23.18
N GLY A 82 -45.92 31.26 -22.05
CA GLY A 82 -46.85 32.39 -21.97
C GLY A 82 -48.32 32.03 -22.24
N THR A 83 -48.64 30.75 -22.41
CA THR A 83 -50.02 30.27 -22.61
C THR A 83 -50.40 29.29 -21.49
N PRO A 84 -51.42 29.59 -20.66
CA PRO A 84 -51.92 28.63 -19.68
C PRO A 84 -52.46 27.37 -20.37
N ARG A 85 -51.94 26.20 -19.97
CA ARG A 85 -52.28 24.90 -20.57
C ARG A 85 -52.57 23.87 -19.48
N TYR A 86 -53.55 23.00 -19.75
CA TYR A 86 -53.82 21.83 -18.92
C TYR A 86 -52.56 20.94 -18.81
N ALA A 87 -52.14 20.72 -17.58
CA ALA A 87 -50.93 20.00 -17.22
C ALA A 87 -51.21 18.74 -16.38
N GLY A 88 -52.43 18.52 -15.90
CA GLY A 88 -52.79 17.30 -15.17
C GLY A 88 -54.06 17.41 -14.34
N THR A 89 -54.32 16.37 -13.56
CA THR A 89 -55.44 16.31 -12.60
C THR A 89 -54.89 15.96 -11.22
N ILE A 90 -55.42 16.60 -10.19
CA ILE A 90 -55.14 16.30 -8.78
C ILE A 90 -56.45 16.28 -7.98
N ASP A 91 -56.51 15.41 -6.98
CA ASP A 91 -57.68 15.23 -6.14
C ASP A 91 -57.36 14.91 -4.69
N TYR A 92 -58.35 15.15 -3.83
CA TYR A 92 -58.50 14.38 -2.59
C TYR A 92 -59.91 13.79 -2.48
N ARG A 93 -59.98 12.63 -1.84
CA ARG A 93 -61.19 11.81 -1.70
C ARG A 93 -61.48 11.57 -0.22
N PRO A 94 -62.53 12.18 0.35
CA PRO A 94 -62.90 11.97 1.75
C PRO A 94 -63.30 10.50 2.02
N HIS A 95 -62.80 9.92 3.12
CA HIS A 95 -63.14 8.54 3.53
C HIS A 95 -63.97 8.49 4.83
N GLY A 96 -64.50 9.64 5.26
CA GLY A 96 -65.18 9.79 6.55
C GLY A 96 -64.19 9.91 7.71
N GLY A 97 -64.73 10.22 8.90
CA GLY A 97 -63.93 10.37 10.12
C GLY A 97 -62.92 11.51 10.12
N GLY A 98 -62.96 12.43 9.14
CA GLY A 98 -62.00 13.53 9.00
C GLY A 98 -60.70 13.15 8.26
N THR A 99 -60.69 12.04 7.51
CA THR A 99 -59.54 11.61 6.70
C THR A 99 -59.85 11.65 5.21
N ALA A 100 -58.83 11.82 4.37
CA ALA A 100 -58.95 11.76 2.92
C ALA A 100 -57.72 11.11 2.26
N GLU A 101 -57.88 10.59 1.04
CA GLU A 101 -56.78 10.08 0.21
C GLU A 101 -56.51 11.05 -0.94
N VAL A 102 -55.25 11.38 -1.20
CA VAL A 102 -54.87 12.19 -2.37
C VAL A 102 -54.57 11.31 -3.58
N GLY A 103 -54.96 11.79 -4.76
CA GLY A 103 -54.65 11.20 -6.06
C GLY A 103 -54.13 12.27 -7.00
N PHE A 104 -53.20 11.93 -7.88
CA PHE A 104 -52.73 12.88 -8.89
C PHE A 104 -52.09 12.20 -10.09
N GLY A 105 -52.20 12.85 -11.25
CA GLY A 105 -51.57 12.45 -12.49
C GLY A 105 -51.18 13.68 -13.31
N LEU A 106 -49.95 13.69 -13.80
CA LEU A 106 -49.40 14.80 -14.58
C LEU A 106 -49.25 14.41 -16.05
N HIS A 107 -49.64 15.32 -16.93
CA HIS A 107 -49.51 15.19 -18.38
C HIS A 107 -48.02 15.05 -18.78
N PRO A 108 -47.66 14.21 -19.77
CA PRO A 108 -46.28 13.98 -20.19
C PRO A 108 -45.42 15.24 -20.38
N TRP A 109 -45.93 16.26 -21.08
CA TRP A 109 -45.21 17.52 -21.33
C TRP A 109 -44.83 18.29 -20.05
N ALA A 110 -45.57 18.13 -18.95
CA ALA A 110 -45.39 18.91 -17.73
C ALA A 110 -44.47 18.24 -16.69
N ARG A 111 -44.04 16.98 -16.92
CA ARG A 111 -43.20 16.21 -15.96
C ARG A 111 -41.79 16.77 -15.82
N GLY A 112 -41.18 16.57 -14.65
CA GLY A 112 -39.78 16.94 -14.37
C GLY A 112 -39.56 18.35 -13.81
N HIS A 113 -40.60 19.19 -13.72
CA HIS A 113 -40.48 20.61 -13.33
C HIS A 113 -41.00 20.92 -11.92
N GLY A 114 -41.41 19.91 -11.14
CA GLY A 114 -41.92 20.10 -9.77
C GLY A 114 -43.36 20.64 -9.66
N HIS A 115 -44.07 20.83 -10.78
CA HIS A 115 -45.43 21.37 -10.78
C HIS A 115 -46.41 20.59 -9.91
N MET A 116 -46.34 19.25 -9.90
CA MET A 116 -47.28 18.45 -9.09
C MET A 116 -47.02 18.58 -7.58
N ALA A 117 -45.78 18.78 -7.14
CA ALA A 117 -45.51 19.02 -5.72
C ALA A 117 -46.07 20.37 -5.26
N ARG A 118 -46.00 21.39 -6.13
CA ARG A 118 -46.62 22.70 -5.89
C ARG A 118 -48.15 22.59 -5.81
N ALA A 119 -48.75 21.87 -6.76
CA ALA A 119 -50.18 21.57 -6.77
C ALA A 119 -50.64 20.82 -5.51
N LEU A 120 -49.90 19.76 -5.13
CA LEU A 120 -50.22 18.96 -3.96
C LEU A 120 -50.17 19.77 -2.67
N ARG A 121 -49.22 20.71 -2.51
CA ARG A 121 -49.21 21.63 -1.36
C ARG A 121 -50.49 22.46 -1.26
N LEU A 122 -50.98 23.02 -2.38
CA LEU A 122 -52.23 23.78 -2.40
C LEU A 122 -53.44 22.92 -2.00
N VAL A 123 -53.51 21.68 -2.51
CA VAL A 123 -54.58 20.73 -2.17
C VAL A 123 -54.53 20.31 -0.70
N VAL A 124 -53.31 20.10 -0.18
CA VAL A 124 -53.07 19.74 1.21
C VAL A 124 -53.56 20.84 2.15
N GLU A 125 -53.17 22.10 1.92
CA GLU A 125 -53.61 23.23 2.74
C GLU A 125 -55.14 23.39 2.67
N HIS A 126 -55.69 23.36 1.46
CA HIS A 126 -57.13 23.45 1.28
C HIS A 126 -57.89 22.34 2.02
N ALA A 127 -57.43 21.08 1.95
CA ALA A 127 -58.08 19.98 2.64
C ALA A 127 -58.10 20.17 4.17
N PHE A 128 -56.99 20.63 4.77
CA PHE A 128 -56.91 20.84 6.21
C PHE A 128 -57.72 22.05 6.69
N GLU A 129 -57.74 23.14 5.93
CA GLU A 129 -58.64 24.28 6.19
C GLU A 129 -60.13 23.87 6.17
N HIS A 130 -60.46 22.81 5.43
CA HIS A 130 -61.82 22.31 5.25
C HIS A 130 -62.13 21.05 6.09
N GLY A 131 -61.39 20.86 7.19
CA GLY A 131 -61.75 19.91 8.25
C GLY A 131 -61.22 18.48 8.07
N VAL A 132 -60.35 18.24 7.09
CA VAL A 132 -59.51 17.04 7.09
C VAL A 132 -58.45 17.20 8.18
N HIS A 133 -58.12 16.15 8.93
CA HIS A 133 -57.02 16.17 9.91
C HIS A 133 -55.84 15.27 9.52
N ALA A 134 -56.06 14.34 8.58
CA ALA A 134 -55.03 13.48 8.02
C ALA A 134 -55.31 13.15 6.54
N LEU A 135 -54.27 13.30 5.72
CA LEU A 135 -54.26 12.88 4.32
C LEU A 135 -53.43 11.62 4.16
N HIS A 136 -53.93 10.69 3.37
CA HIS A 136 -53.21 9.49 2.97
C HIS A 136 -52.84 9.57 1.50
N TRP A 137 -51.72 8.96 1.15
CA TRP A 137 -51.30 8.75 -0.23
C TRP A 137 -50.93 7.29 -0.40
N ARG A 138 -51.18 6.74 -1.57
CA ARG A 138 -50.68 5.42 -1.95
C ARG A 138 -50.29 5.38 -3.43
N ALA A 139 -49.27 4.59 -3.73
CA ALA A 139 -48.89 4.29 -5.11
C ALA A 139 -48.27 2.90 -5.22
N ALA A 140 -48.38 2.30 -6.39
CA ALA A 140 -47.74 1.03 -6.69
C ALA A 140 -46.22 1.15 -6.47
N VAL A 141 -45.64 0.09 -5.90
CA VAL A 141 -44.19 -0.04 -5.73
C VAL A 141 -43.52 0.11 -7.10
N GLY A 142 -42.47 0.95 -7.15
CA GLY A 142 -41.78 1.34 -8.38
C GLY A 142 -42.23 2.67 -8.99
N ASN A 143 -43.38 3.25 -8.58
CA ASN A 143 -43.79 4.58 -9.01
C ASN A 143 -43.04 5.69 -8.23
N TRP A 144 -41.73 5.79 -8.48
CA TRP A 144 -40.82 6.69 -7.78
C TRP A 144 -41.17 8.17 -7.97
N ALA A 145 -41.70 8.56 -9.13
CA ALA A 145 -42.11 9.93 -9.39
C ALA A 145 -43.28 10.38 -8.47
N SER A 146 -44.27 9.50 -8.28
CA SER A 146 -45.37 9.75 -7.36
C SER A 146 -44.88 9.78 -5.91
N ARG A 147 -44.04 8.82 -5.51
CA ARG A 147 -43.44 8.80 -4.16
C ARG A 147 -42.63 10.06 -3.86
N ARG A 148 -41.81 10.51 -4.81
CA ARG A 148 -41.01 11.73 -4.67
C ARG A 148 -41.88 12.98 -4.53
N THR A 149 -43.02 13.02 -5.21
CA THR A 149 -44.00 14.12 -5.09
C THR A 149 -44.63 14.15 -3.70
N ALA A 150 -45.05 13.00 -3.17
CA ALA A 150 -45.59 12.91 -1.82
C ALA A 150 -44.53 13.28 -0.75
N TRP A 151 -43.32 12.72 -0.85
CA TRP A 151 -42.17 13.06 0.00
C TRP A 151 -41.87 14.57 0.00
N ALA A 152 -41.86 15.19 -1.19
CA ALA A 152 -41.60 16.62 -1.34
C ALA A 152 -42.64 17.50 -0.65
N CYS A 153 -43.82 16.97 -0.31
CA CYS A 153 -44.89 17.68 0.38
C CYS A 153 -45.00 17.31 1.88
N GLY A 154 -44.07 16.52 2.40
CA GLY A 154 -44.00 16.15 3.82
C GLY A 154 -44.70 14.83 4.18
N PHE A 155 -45.28 14.10 3.21
CA PHE A 155 -45.88 12.80 3.50
C PHE A 155 -44.81 11.82 4.00
N ARG A 156 -45.08 11.17 5.14
CA ARG A 156 -44.27 10.10 5.71
C ARG A 156 -44.76 8.75 5.21
N VAL A 157 -43.89 7.98 4.58
CA VAL A 157 -44.21 6.61 4.14
C VAL A 157 -44.28 5.71 5.37
N GLU A 158 -45.45 5.12 5.59
CA GLU A 158 -45.75 4.21 6.72
C GLU A 158 -45.30 2.78 6.44
N GLY A 159 -45.22 2.41 5.16
CA GLY A 159 -44.70 1.11 4.74
C GLY A 159 -45.21 0.64 3.39
N THR A 160 -44.91 -0.62 3.08
CA THR A 160 -45.38 -1.33 1.89
C THR A 160 -46.48 -2.31 2.28
N VAL A 161 -47.63 -2.22 1.62
CA VAL A 161 -48.75 -3.15 1.78
C VAL A 161 -48.82 -4.06 0.56
N ARG A 162 -48.72 -5.38 0.82
CA ARG A 162 -48.72 -6.40 -0.23
C ARG A 162 -50.10 -6.51 -0.88
N GLY A 163 -50.13 -6.52 -2.21
CA GLY A 163 -51.36 -6.67 -3.01
C GLY A 163 -52.46 -5.64 -2.73
N LEU A 164 -52.11 -4.41 -2.33
CA LEU A 164 -53.08 -3.38 -1.96
C LEU A 164 -53.80 -2.78 -3.19
N LEU A 165 -53.09 -2.65 -4.30
CA LEU A 165 -53.63 -1.98 -5.49
C LEU A 165 -54.06 -3.01 -6.54
N PRO A 166 -55.18 -2.77 -7.24
CA PRO A 166 -55.57 -3.62 -8.35
C PRO A 166 -54.52 -3.52 -9.46
N GLY A 167 -53.99 -4.65 -9.91
CA GLY A 167 -53.15 -4.67 -11.11
C GLY A 167 -53.96 -4.91 -12.36
N ARG A 168 -53.41 -4.46 -13.49
CA ARG A 168 -54.09 -4.52 -14.79
C ARG A 168 -54.26 -5.93 -15.32
N ASP A 169 -53.31 -6.81 -15.02
CA ASP A 169 -53.26 -8.19 -15.52
C ASP A 169 -53.96 -9.19 -14.60
N GLY A 170 -54.73 -8.69 -13.62
CA GLY A 170 -55.43 -9.50 -12.60
C GLY A 170 -54.61 -9.80 -11.34
N GLU A 171 -53.28 -9.68 -11.42
CA GLU A 171 -52.39 -9.78 -10.26
C GLU A 171 -52.30 -8.42 -9.53
N PRO A 172 -52.56 -8.35 -8.22
CA PRO A 172 -52.52 -7.08 -7.49
C PRO A 172 -51.08 -6.57 -7.31
N TYR A 173 -50.92 -5.24 -7.33
CA TYR A 173 -49.63 -4.59 -7.03
C TYR A 173 -49.46 -4.36 -5.53
N ASP A 174 -48.24 -4.58 -5.05
CA ASP A 174 -47.78 -4.03 -3.78
C ASP A 174 -47.78 -2.50 -3.87
N ALA A 175 -48.07 -1.83 -2.75
CA ALA A 175 -48.18 -0.38 -2.72
C ALA A 175 -47.50 0.24 -1.51
N TRP A 176 -46.84 1.36 -1.73
CA TRP A 176 -46.44 2.25 -0.64
C TRP A 176 -47.66 2.99 -0.13
N VAL A 177 -47.74 3.16 1.19
CA VAL A 177 -48.75 3.98 1.86
C VAL A 177 -48.03 5.05 2.66
N ALA A 178 -48.50 6.28 2.58
CA ALA A 178 -47.96 7.41 3.33
C ALA A 178 -49.08 8.22 3.99
N SER A 179 -48.74 8.91 5.07
CA SER A 179 -49.64 9.82 5.76
C SER A 179 -49.03 11.21 5.90
N LEU A 180 -49.89 12.23 6.00
CA LEU A 180 -49.55 13.59 6.38
C LEU A 180 -50.66 14.12 7.27
N ARG A 181 -50.30 14.56 8.49
CA ARG A 181 -51.27 15.13 9.43
C ARG A 181 -51.30 16.64 9.36
N ALA A 182 -52.40 17.23 9.83
CA ALA A 182 -52.57 18.67 9.89
C ALA A 182 -51.46 19.38 10.72
N ASP A 183 -50.88 18.70 11.71
CA ASP A 183 -49.80 19.17 12.58
C ASP A 183 -48.38 18.85 12.06
N ASP A 184 -48.24 18.06 10.99
CA ASP A 184 -46.93 17.73 10.43
C ASP A 184 -46.37 18.87 9.55
N PRO A 185 -45.04 19.09 9.55
CA PRO A 185 -44.37 20.03 8.65
C PRO A 185 -44.66 19.72 7.17
N ARG A 186 -44.77 20.76 6.35
CA ARG A 186 -44.97 20.66 4.89
C ARG A 186 -43.66 20.67 4.12
N GLU A 187 -42.67 20.01 4.68
CA GLU A 187 -41.36 19.85 4.10
C GLU A 187 -40.91 18.40 4.28
N PRO A 188 -40.02 17.91 3.42
CA PRO A 188 -39.46 16.58 3.56
C PRO A 188 -38.95 16.27 4.97
N ALA A 189 -39.44 15.18 5.56
CA ALA A 189 -38.98 14.73 6.88
C ALA A 189 -37.60 14.04 6.84
N THR A 190 -37.18 13.54 5.67
CA THR A 190 -35.90 12.87 5.45
C THR A 190 -35.23 13.43 4.19
N PRO A 191 -33.90 13.34 4.08
CA PRO A 191 -33.23 13.57 2.80
C PRO A 191 -33.73 12.62 1.72
N TRP A 192 -33.62 13.04 0.46
CA TRP A 192 -33.75 12.16 -0.70
C TRP A 192 -32.44 12.22 -1.46
N TRP A 193 -31.65 11.16 -1.37
CA TRP A 193 -30.38 11.11 -2.06
C TRP A 193 -30.59 10.75 -3.52
N SER A 194 -29.96 11.52 -4.40
CA SER A 194 -29.92 11.27 -5.83
C SER A 194 -28.48 11.36 -6.26
N ALA A 195 -27.95 10.27 -6.81
CA ALA A 195 -26.56 10.20 -7.24
C ALA A 195 -26.31 11.25 -8.34
N PRO A 196 -25.51 12.30 -8.09
CA PRO A 196 -25.07 13.19 -9.16
C PRO A 196 -24.19 12.42 -10.13
N VAL A 197 -24.11 12.91 -11.37
CA VAL A 197 -23.14 12.38 -12.34
C VAL A 197 -21.77 13.00 -12.04
N LEU A 198 -20.79 12.15 -11.73
CA LEU A 198 -19.39 12.55 -11.51
C LEU A 198 -18.54 11.94 -12.62
N GLU A 199 -17.65 12.71 -13.24
CA GLU A 199 -16.80 12.25 -14.35
C GLU A 199 -15.34 12.61 -14.11
N GLY A 200 -14.45 11.67 -14.43
CA GLY A 200 -13.00 11.86 -14.33
C GLY A 200 -12.27 10.54 -14.33
N LEU A 201 -10.95 10.57 -14.59
CA LEU A 201 -10.09 9.37 -14.56
C LEU A 201 -10.56 8.22 -15.47
N GLY A 202 -11.27 8.54 -16.57
CA GLY A 202 -11.85 7.54 -17.48
C GLY A 202 -13.15 6.89 -16.98
N LEU A 203 -13.72 7.39 -15.88
CA LEU A 203 -14.92 6.87 -15.23
C LEU A 203 -16.07 7.88 -15.28
N ARG A 204 -17.30 7.34 -15.24
CA ARG A 204 -18.53 8.06 -14.98
C ARG A 204 -19.26 7.38 -13.83
N LEU A 205 -19.39 8.07 -12.70
CA LEU A 205 -20.25 7.65 -11.60
C LEU A 205 -21.64 8.23 -11.83
N ARG A 206 -22.68 7.39 -11.90
CA ARG A 206 -24.05 7.83 -12.23
C ARG A 206 -25.11 6.94 -11.58
N PRO A 207 -26.40 7.35 -11.55
CA PRO A 207 -27.47 6.48 -11.04
C PRO A 207 -27.53 5.12 -11.77
N TRP A 208 -27.85 4.07 -11.02
CA TRP A 208 -28.16 2.75 -11.59
C TRP A 208 -29.47 2.76 -12.41
N ARG A 209 -29.45 2.04 -13.53
CA ARG A 209 -30.52 1.96 -14.53
C ARG A 209 -30.98 0.52 -14.67
N ASP A 210 -32.23 0.33 -15.07
CA ASP A 210 -32.79 -1.01 -15.26
C ASP A 210 -32.02 -1.82 -16.34
N SER A 211 -31.31 -1.14 -17.25
CA SER A 211 -30.46 -1.74 -18.28
C SER A 211 -29.09 -2.24 -17.79
N ASP A 212 -28.65 -1.90 -16.58
CA ASP A 212 -27.32 -2.29 -16.06
C ASP A 212 -27.33 -3.68 -15.41
N THR A 213 -28.25 -4.54 -15.86
CA THR A 213 -28.33 -5.92 -15.40
C THR A 213 -26.99 -6.61 -15.64
N PRO A 214 -26.37 -7.24 -14.61
CA PRO A 214 -25.09 -7.93 -14.75
C PRO A 214 -25.12 -8.96 -15.88
N ARG A 215 -24.08 -8.95 -16.71
CA ARG A 215 -23.89 -9.92 -17.80
C ARG A 215 -23.34 -11.25 -17.26
N GLU A 216 -23.22 -12.24 -18.14
CA GLU A 216 -22.57 -13.50 -17.80
C GLU A 216 -21.13 -13.26 -17.29
N GLY A 217 -20.77 -13.91 -16.18
CA GLY A 217 -19.46 -13.71 -15.52
C GLY A 217 -19.32 -12.45 -14.67
N GLN A 218 -20.31 -11.55 -14.67
CA GLN A 218 -20.31 -10.33 -13.84
C GLN A 218 -20.96 -10.52 -12.47
N GLY A 219 -21.56 -11.67 -12.17
CA GLY A 219 -22.13 -11.95 -10.85
C GLY A 219 -21.10 -12.16 -9.73
N PRO A 220 -21.55 -12.43 -8.49
CA PRO A 220 -20.66 -12.66 -7.35
C PRO A 220 -19.75 -13.87 -7.56
N ASP A 221 -18.46 -13.66 -7.37
CA ASP A 221 -17.39 -14.67 -7.37
C ASP A 221 -16.98 -15.04 -5.92
N PRO A 222 -16.09 -16.02 -5.70
CA PRO A 222 -15.66 -16.41 -4.35
C PRO A 222 -15.18 -15.23 -3.50
N ALA A 223 -14.43 -14.28 -4.07
CA ALA A 223 -13.98 -13.10 -3.35
C ALA A 223 -15.16 -12.18 -2.93
N SER A 224 -16.16 -11.98 -3.81
CA SER A 224 -17.37 -11.24 -3.44
C SER A 224 -18.09 -11.93 -2.29
N LEU A 225 -18.22 -13.25 -2.32
CA LEU A 225 -18.93 -14.02 -1.29
C LEU A 225 -18.18 -14.06 0.05
N SER A 226 -16.85 -13.98 0.02
CA SER A 226 -16.02 -13.92 1.23
C SER A 226 -16.07 -12.55 1.91
N PHE A 227 -16.02 -11.47 1.13
CA PHE A 227 -15.78 -10.12 1.67
C PHE A 227 -17.00 -9.20 1.67
N MET A 228 -18.12 -9.59 1.06
CA MET A 228 -19.32 -8.77 0.98
C MET A 228 -20.51 -9.41 1.70
N PRO A 229 -21.42 -8.61 2.29
CA PRO A 229 -22.69 -9.12 2.78
C PRO A 229 -23.49 -9.82 1.68
N ALA A 230 -24.25 -10.84 2.06
CA ALA A 230 -25.09 -11.58 1.15
C ALA A 230 -26.06 -10.64 0.40
N GLY A 231 -26.05 -10.71 -0.93
CA GLY A 231 -26.89 -9.90 -1.80
C GLY A 231 -26.42 -8.44 -1.97
N ALA A 232 -25.21 -8.07 -1.55
CA ALA A 232 -24.63 -6.77 -1.86
C ALA A 232 -24.25 -6.65 -3.35
N HIS A 233 -23.63 -7.69 -3.92
CA HIS A 233 -23.32 -7.82 -5.35
C HIS A 233 -24.41 -8.66 -6.05
N PRO A 234 -25.26 -8.07 -6.92
CA PRO A 234 -26.38 -8.78 -7.53
C PRO A 234 -25.97 -9.72 -8.66
N THR A 235 -26.77 -10.76 -8.88
CA THR A 235 -26.82 -11.55 -10.13
C THR A 235 -27.79 -10.89 -11.13
N ALA A 236 -27.77 -11.33 -12.40
CA ALA A 236 -28.77 -10.92 -13.38
C ALA A 236 -30.22 -11.14 -12.90
N GLU A 237 -30.48 -12.26 -12.23
CA GLU A 237 -31.81 -12.63 -11.70
C GLU A 237 -32.23 -11.75 -10.50
N SER A 238 -31.30 -11.47 -9.59
CA SER A 238 -31.57 -10.68 -8.37
C SER A 238 -31.47 -9.17 -8.57
N TYR A 239 -30.96 -8.72 -9.72
CA TYR A 239 -30.73 -7.31 -10.04
C TYR A 239 -31.99 -6.43 -9.90
N PRO A 240 -33.19 -6.80 -10.41
CA PRO A 240 -34.36 -5.95 -10.28
C PRO A 240 -34.73 -5.65 -8.81
N ALA A 241 -34.73 -6.68 -7.96
CA ALA A 241 -35.01 -6.55 -6.53
C ALA A 241 -33.91 -5.78 -5.80
N TRP A 242 -32.64 -6.00 -6.17
CA TRP A 242 -31.50 -5.25 -5.66
C TRP A 242 -31.61 -3.76 -6.00
N LEU A 243 -31.92 -3.42 -7.25
CA LEU A 243 -32.04 -2.05 -7.73
C LEU A 243 -33.19 -1.31 -7.04
N GLU A 244 -34.33 -1.99 -6.84
CA GLU A 244 -35.45 -1.44 -6.09
C GLU A 244 -35.06 -1.11 -4.65
N ARG A 245 -34.39 -2.04 -3.95
CA ARG A 245 -33.90 -1.83 -2.58
C ARG A 245 -32.90 -0.67 -2.50
N THR A 246 -32.00 -0.56 -3.47
CA THR A 246 -31.02 0.53 -3.57
C THR A 246 -31.70 1.90 -3.78
N ARG A 247 -32.68 1.98 -4.69
CA ARG A 247 -33.49 3.18 -4.91
C ARG A 247 -34.32 3.54 -3.67
N LEU A 248 -34.84 2.54 -2.97
CA LEU A 248 -35.59 2.70 -1.72
C LEU A 248 -34.75 3.35 -0.63
N ARG A 249 -33.56 2.82 -0.38
CA ARG A 249 -32.63 3.36 0.62
C ARG A 249 -32.18 4.78 0.29
N SER A 250 -32.03 5.11 -1.00
CA SER A 250 -31.74 6.47 -1.45
C SER A 250 -32.91 7.43 -1.23
N ALA A 251 -34.13 6.98 -1.53
CA ALA A 251 -35.35 7.74 -1.30
C ALA A 251 -35.65 7.99 0.19
N GLU A 252 -35.18 7.10 1.06
CA GLU A 252 -35.32 7.22 2.52
C GLU A 252 -34.20 8.04 3.17
N GLY A 253 -33.19 8.45 2.39
CA GLY A 253 -32.09 9.28 2.89
C GLY A 253 -31.04 8.51 3.69
N VAL A 254 -31.04 7.17 3.64
CA VAL A 254 -30.16 6.32 4.48
C VAL A 254 -28.91 5.81 3.76
N ALA A 255 -28.88 5.89 2.43
CA ALA A 255 -27.71 5.54 1.63
C ALA A 255 -27.76 6.23 0.26
N LEU A 256 -26.63 6.38 -0.40
CA LEU A 256 -26.48 6.95 -1.74
C LEU A 256 -25.57 6.03 -2.56
N TYR A 257 -26.02 5.67 -3.76
CA TYR A 257 -25.37 4.65 -4.58
C TYR A 257 -25.06 5.18 -5.98
N TRP A 258 -23.84 4.94 -6.43
CA TRP A 258 -23.41 5.19 -7.79
C TRP A 258 -23.08 3.88 -8.48
N CYS A 259 -23.58 3.73 -9.71
CA CYS A 259 -22.97 2.83 -10.66
C CYS A 259 -21.66 3.44 -11.11
N ILE A 260 -20.57 2.70 -10.96
CA ILE A 260 -19.29 3.01 -11.58
C ILE A 260 -19.38 2.54 -13.03
N ALA A 261 -19.34 3.46 -13.98
CA ALA A 261 -19.36 3.13 -15.40
C ALA A 261 -18.07 3.58 -16.11
N ASP A 262 -17.71 2.88 -17.19
CA ASP A 262 -16.67 3.34 -18.11
C ASP A 262 -17.14 4.62 -18.82
N ALA A 263 -16.30 5.68 -18.86
CA ALA A 263 -16.72 6.95 -19.44
C ALA A 263 -16.94 6.88 -20.97
N GLY A 264 -16.29 5.95 -21.66
CA GLY A 264 -16.38 5.80 -23.12
C GLY A 264 -17.56 4.93 -23.55
N SER A 265 -17.75 3.76 -22.92
CA SER A 265 -18.81 2.82 -23.28
C SER A 265 -20.09 2.96 -22.46
N ASP A 266 -20.05 3.66 -21.32
CA ASP A 266 -21.11 3.75 -20.31
C ASP A 266 -21.49 2.39 -19.69
N GLU A 267 -20.64 1.37 -19.87
CA GLU A 267 -20.82 0.04 -19.29
C GLU A 267 -20.60 0.06 -17.78
N ALA A 268 -21.49 -0.58 -17.03
CA ALA A 268 -21.38 -0.74 -15.59
C ALA A 268 -20.21 -1.67 -15.22
N LEU A 269 -19.35 -1.19 -14.33
CA LEU A 269 -18.14 -1.87 -13.85
C LEU A 269 -18.26 -2.30 -12.37
N GLY A 270 -19.18 -1.67 -11.63
CA GLY A 270 -19.40 -1.95 -10.21
C GLY A 270 -20.21 -0.87 -9.51
N ASP A 271 -20.16 -0.88 -8.18
CA ASP A 271 -20.90 0.02 -7.29
C ASP A 271 -19.95 0.72 -6.32
N ILE A 272 -20.26 1.96 -6.01
CA ILE A 272 -19.71 2.70 -4.87
C ILE A 272 -20.83 3.44 -4.17
N GLN A 273 -20.85 3.38 -2.85
CA GLN A 273 -21.95 3.87 -2.04
C GLN A 273 -21.45 4.58 -0.78
N LEU A 274 -22.26 5.55 -0.34
CA LEU A 274 -22.17 6.17 0.99
C LEU A 274 -23.41 5.79 1.79
N PHE A 275 -23.25 5.33 3.02
CA PHE A 275 -24.36 4.90 3.88
C PHE A 275 -24.03 5.15 5.35
N ASP A 276 -24.96 4.79 6.24
CA ASP A 276 -24.82 5.04 7.68
C ASP A 276 -24.50 6.52 7.99
N PHE A 277 -25.25 7.41 7.34
CA PHE A 277 -25.16 8.84 7.59
C PHE A 277 -25.56 9.15 9.04
N ASP A 278 -24.79 10.00 9.73
CA ASP A 278 -25.11 10.42 11.12
C ASP A 278 -26.59 10.83 11.25
N ASN A 279 -27.24 10.25 12.25
CA ASN A 279 -28.66 10.35 12.59
C ASN A 279 -28.94 11.40 13.68
N GLY A 280 -28.01 12.32 13.93
CA GLY A 280 -28.25 13.52 14.73
C GLY A 280 -27.26 13.77 15.86
N THR A 281 -26.12 13.07 15.89
CA THR A 281 -24.96 13.51 16.65
C THR A 281 -24.12 14.49 15.83
N SER A 282 -23.17 15.19 16.46
CA SER A 282 -22.58 16.42 15.92
C SER A 282 -21.62 16.24 14.73
N SER A 283 -21.55 15.05 14.11
CA SER A 283 -20.57 14.73 13.05
C SER A 283 -21.29 14.55 11.70
N ARG A 284 -20.87 15.28 10.66
CA ARG A 284 -21.33 15.01 9.29
C ARG A 284 -20.53 13.84 8.71
N ASP A 285 -20.91 12.62 9.05
CA ASP A 285 -20.17 11.42 8.65
C ASP A 285 -20.99 10.43 7.82
N ALA A 286 -20.28 9.51 7.19
CA ALA A 286 -20.84 8.37 6.47
C ALA A 286 -19.80 7.24 6.36
N GLU A 287 -20.28 6.02 6.14
CA GLU A 287 -19.46 4.88 5.71
C GLU A 287 -19.38 4.83 4.18
N ILE A 288 -18.19 4.53 3.64
CA ILE A 288 -17.99 4.24 2.22
C ILE A 288 -17.87 2.73 2.00
N GLY A 289 -18.63 2.21 1.04
CA GLY A 289 -18.58 0.81 0.63
C GLY A 289 -18.58 0.68 -0.89
N TYR A 290 -18.03 -0.40 -1.40
CA TYR A 290 -17.88 -0.58 -2.84
C TYR A 290 -17.61 -2.02 -3.27
N TRP A 291 -17.85 -2.29 -4.54
CA TRP A 291 -17.44 -3.54 -5.20
C TRP A 291 -17.27 -3.33 -6.71
N LEU A 292 -16.51 -4.22 -7.36
CA LEU A 292 -16.38 -4.29 -8.82
C LEU A 292 -16.78 -5.67 -9.33
N HIS A 293 -17.30 -5.71 -10.55
CA HIS A 293 -17.45 -6.96 -11.30
C HIS A 293 -16.09 -7.66 -11.42
N PRO A 294 -16.03 -9.00 -11.39
CA PRO A 294 -14.78 -9.73 -11.27
C PRO A 294 -13.75 -9.40 -12.36
N GLY A 295 -14.20 -9.20 -13.60
CA GLY A 295 -13.36 -8.86 -14.75
C GLY A 295 -12.80 -7.44 -14.76
N ASP A 296 -13.32 -6.55 -13.92
CA ASP A 296 -12.97 -5.12 -13.90
C ASP A 296 -11.98 -4.74 -12.78
N ARG A 297 -11.61 -5.72 -11.95
CA ARG A 297 -10.63 -5.55 -10.87
C ARG A 297 -9.20 -5.40 -11.42
N GLY A 298 -8.32 -4.79 -10.63
CA GLY A 298 -6.90 -4.62 -10.99
C GLY A 298 -6.60 -3.53 -12.03
N ARG A 299 -7.62 -2.86 -12.58
CA ARG A 299 -7.49 -1.80 -13.59
C ARG A 299 -7.40 -0.38 -13.01
N GLY A 300 -7.37 -0.23 -11.69
CA GLY A 300 -7.40 1.09 -11.01
C GLY A 300 -8.78 1.75 -10.92
N VAL A 301 -9.83 1.10 -11.42
CA VAL A 301 -11.22 1.61 -11.45
C VAL A 301 -11.70 2.05 -10.07
N MET A 302 -11.53 1.21 -9.04
CA MET A 302 -12.02 1.55 -7.70
C MET A 302 -11.28 2.73 -7.08
N ALA A 303 -9.95 2.82 -7.27
CA ALA A 303 -9.17 3.96 -6.79
C ALA A 303 -9.66 5.27 -7.42
N GLY A 304 -9.96 5.26 -8.73
CA GLY A 304 -10.55 6.41 -9.41
C GLY A 304 -11.95 6.75 -8.91
N ALA A 305 -12.81 5.75 -8.69
CA ALA A 305 -14.16 5.95 -8.16
C ALA A 305 -14.14 6.54 -6.74
N VAL A 306 -13.30 5.99 -5.85
CA VAL A 306 -13.11 6.54 -4.49
C VAL A 306 -12.64 7.99 -4.58
N SER A 307 -11.66 8.33 -5.43
CA SER A 307 -11.23 9.72 -5.61
C SER A 307 -12.39 10.67 -5.95
N LEU A 308 -13.22 10.30 -6.93
CA LEU A 308 -14.38 11.11 -7.33
C LEU A 308 -15.43 11.25 -6.22
N VAL A 309 -15.67 10.18 -5.45
CA VAL A 309 -16.59 10.22 -4.32
C VAL A 309 -16.02 11.09 -3.20
N LEU A 310 -14.72 11.02 -2.91
CA LEU A 310 -14.08 11.88 -1.91
C LEU A 310 -14.14 13.37 -2.30
N ASP A 311 -13.96 13.69 -3.59
CA ASP A 311 -14.15 15.05 -4.12
C ASP A 311 -15.54 15.58 -3.77
N HIS A 312 -16.58 14.80 -4.07
CA HIS A 312 -17.97 15.18 -3.86
C HIS A 312 -18.39 15.18 -2.39
N ALA A 313 -17.99 14.16 -1.63
CA ALA A 313 -18.35 13.96 -0.23
C ALA A 313 -17.88 15.12 0.65
N PHE A 314 -16.63 15.56 0.49
CA PHE A 314 -16.04 16.61 1.30
C PHE A 314 -16.23 18.02 0.72
N ALA A 315 -16.66 18.16 -0.53
CA ALA A 315 -16.95 19.48 -1.10
C ALA A 315 -18.12 20.15 -0.33
N PRO A 316 -18.06 21.48 -0.12
CA PRO A 316 -19.15 22.21 0.54
C PRO A 316 -20.49 22.04 -0.17
N VAL A 317 -21.58 22.09 0.59
CA VAL A 317 -22.95 21.95 0.04
C VAL A 317 -23.25 23.05 -0.97
N GLU A 318 -22.75 24.26 -0.74
CA GLU A 318 -22.91 25.41 -1.64
C GLU A 318 -22.20 25.23 -2.98
N ALA A 319 -21.16 24.38 -3.01
CA ALA A 319 -20.44 23.99 -4.23
C ALA A 319 -21.06 22.73 -4.88
N GLY A 320 -22.19 22.23 -4.37
CA GLY A 320 -22.84 21.02 -4.85
C GLY A 320 -22.26 19.71 -4.31
N GLY A 321 -21.43 19.77 -3.27
CA GLY A 321 -20.95 18.60 -2.54
C GLY A 321 -21.88 18.19 -1.38
N MET A 322 -21.42 17.28 -0.54
CA MET A 322 -22.18 16.81 0.63
C MET A 322 -21.77 17.51 1.93
N GLY A 323 -20.62 18.17 1.97
CA GLY A 323 -20.09 18.84 3.15
C GLY A 323 -19.84 17.92 4.34
N LEU A 324 -19.51 16.65 4.07
CA LEU A 324 -19.12 15.69 5.10
C LEU A 324 -17.79 16.11 5.73
N GLU A 325 -17.59 15.76 6.99
CA GLU A 325 -16.37 16.04 7.74
C GLU A 325 -15.50 14.79 7.92
N ARG A 326 -16.11 13.61 7.77
CA ARG A 326 -15.49 12.32 8.06
C ARG A 326 -16.10 11.22 7.20
N LEU A 327 -15.25 10.35 6.66
CA LEU A 327 -15.66 9.08 6.07
C LEU A 327 -14.96 7.95 6.80
N HIS A 328 -15.67 6.85 6.99
CA HIS A 328 -15.10 5.62 7.53
C HIS A 328 -15.37 4.44 6.62
N ALA A 329 -14.61 3.37 6.78
CA ALA A 329 -14.78 2.13 6.04
C ALA A 329 -14.32 0.96 6.89
N SER A 330 -14.89 -0.21 6.64
CA SER A 330 -14.44 -1.46 7.25
C SER A 330 -14.12 -2.50 6.19
N THR A 331 -13.07 -3.27 6.41
CA THR A 331 -12.63 -4.34 5.51
C THR A 331 -12.27 -5.58 6.29
N ASP A 332 -12.40 -6.73 5.63
CA ASP A 332 -11.80 -7.98 6.09
C ASP A 332 -10.27 -7.90 5.96
N PRO A 333 -9.47 -8.32 6.97
CA PRO A 333 -8.01 -8.31 6.91
C PRO A 333 -7.38 -9.09 5.74
N ASP A 334 -8.09 -10.09 5.21
CA ASP A 334 -7.64 -10.84 4.03
C ASP A 334 -7.99 -10.11 2.72
N ASN A 335 -8.83 -9.07 2.76
CA ASN A 335 -9.18 -8.22 1.62
C ASN A 335 -8.15 -7.09 1.41
N TRP A 336 -6.88 -7.47 1.26
CA TRP A 336 -5.78 -6.54 1.00
C TRP A 336 -6.03 -5.56 -0.17
N PRO A 337 -6.66 -5.97 -1.29
CA PRO A 337 -6.98 -5.02 -2.36
C PRO A 337 -7.81 -3.83 -1.89
N SER A 338 -8.76 -4.02 -0.96
CA SER A 338 -9.58 -2.94 -0.41
C SER A 338 -8.80 -2.10 0.60
N ASP A 339 -8.04 -2.72 1.50
CA ASP A 339 -7.13 -2.00 2.42
C ASP A 339 -6.19 -1.07 1.65
N ARG A 340 -5.65 -1.57 0.54
CA ARG A 340 -4.77 -0.82 -0.34
C ARG A 340 -5.47 0.38 -0.98
N VAL A 341 -6.71 0.21 -1.47
CA VAL A 341 -7.50 1.32 -2.03
C VAL A 341 -7.75 2.40 -0.98
N LEU A 342 -8.17 2.02 0.24
CA LEU A 342 -8.44 2.96 1.32
C LEU A 342 -7.16 3.70 1.74
N ARG A 343 -6.06 2.96 1.96
CA ARG A 343 -4.74 3.50 2.27
C ARG A 343 -4.28 4.50 1.21
N ASP A 344 -4.35 4.14 -0.07
CA ASP A 344 -3.89 4.97 -1.19
C ASP A 344 -4.79 6.21 -1.37
N ALA A 345 -6.05 6.12 -0.97
CA ALA A 345 -6.98 7.26 -0.91
C ALA A 345 -6.77 8.15 0.34
N GLY A 346 -5.83 7.80 1.22
CA GLY A 346 -5.44 8.59 2.40
C GLY A 346 -6.15 8.19 3.70
N PHE A 347 -6.99 7.16 3.69
CA PHE A 347 -7.60 6.66 4.92
C PHE A 347 -6.53 6.10 5.87
N ARG A 348 -6.69 6.36 7.16
CA ARG A 348 -5.83 5.86 8.24
C ARG A 348 -6.53 4.72 8.97
N LEU A 349 -5.77 3.70 9.34
CA LEU A 349 -6.27 2.61 10.18
C LEU A 349 -6.50 3.13 11.61
N THR A 350 -7.73 3.03 12.10
CA THR A 350 -8.13 3.47 13.46
C THR A 350 -8.41 2.31 14.40
N GLY A 351 -8.71 1.12 13.87
CA GLY A 351 -9.02 -0.06 14.68
C GLY A 351 -8.73 -1.38 13.98
N VAL A 352 -8.43 -2.40 14.78
CA VAL A 352 -8.29 -3.81 14.36
C VAL A 352 -9.09 -4.66 15.32
N GLU A 353 -9.99 -5.46 14.78
CA GLU A 353 -10.76 -6.46 15.51
C GLU A 353 -10.34 -7.86 15.06
N THR A 354 -10.33 -8.82 15.98
CA THR A 354 -9.83 -10.18 15.70
C THR A 354 -10.93 -11.21 15.42
N ASP A 355 -12.15 -11.00 15.93
CA ASP A 355 -13.25 -11.98 15.85
C ASP A 355 -14.64 -11.29 15.82
N SER A 356 -14.87 -10.40 14.86
CA SER A 356 -16.10 -9.58 14.83
C SER A 356 -17.02 -9.85 13.64
N TRP A 357 -16.50 -10.40 12.54
CA TRP A 357 -17.26 -10.56 11.29
C TRP A 357 -17.64 -12.01 11.07
N ARG A 358 -18.93 -12.34 11.17
CA ARG A 358 -19.40 -13.69 10.82
C ARG A 358 -19.80 -13.72 9.34
N ALA A 359 -19.02 -14.43 8.52
CA ALA A 359 -19.35 -14.65 7.13
C ALA A 359 -20.59 -15.54 6.97
N PRO A 360 -21.26 -15.54 5.81
CA PRO A 360 -22.46 -16.34 5.56
C PRO A 360 -22.29 -17.85 5.74
N ASP A 361 -21.07 -18.37 5.59
CA ASP A 361 -20.72 -19.78 5.82
C ASP A 361 -20.49 -20.12 7.31
N GLY A 362 -20.59 -19.13 8.21
CA GLY A 362 -20.43 -19.27 9.64
C GLY A 362 -19.01 -19.04 10.16
N SER A 363 -18.02 -18.86 9.27
CA SER A 363 -16.65 -18.49 9.66
C SER A 363 -16.62 -17.10 10.31
N ILE A 364 -15.66 -16.89 11.22
CA ILE A 364 -15.45 -15.63 11.93
C ILE A 364 -14.14 -15.03 11.45
N HIS A 365 -14.17 -13.76 11.06
CA HIS A 365 -13.04 -12.99 10.57
C HIS A 365 -12.83 -11.75 11.44
N GLY A 366 -11.61 -11.22 11.36
CA GLY A 366 -11.30 -9.91 11.93
C GLY A 366 -11.86 -8.77 11.10
N GLY A 367 -11.57 -7.53 11.52
CA GLY A 367 -11.95 -6.32 10.80
C GLY A 367 -10.87 -5.25 10.91
N HIS A 368 -10.52 -4.62 9.80
CA HIS A 368 -9.76 -3.38 9.77
C HIS A 368 -10.72 -2.20 9.64
N HIS A 369 -10.60 -1.21 10.53
CA HIS A 369 -11.40 0.00 10.50
C HIS A 369 -10.56 1.18 10.06
N PHE A 370 -11.09 1.92 9.10
CA PHE A 370 -10.42 3.03 8.44
C PHE A 370 -11.22 4.32 8.62
N GLU A 371 -10.50 5.44 8.70
CA GLU A 371 -11.09 6.78 8.75
C GLU A 371 -10.31 7.75 7.87
N LEU A 372 -11.03 8.68 7.24
CA LEU A 372 -10.49 9.85 6.58
C LEU A 372 -11.27 11.09 7.02
N LEU A 373 -10.57 12.05 7.61
CA LEU A 373 -11.11 13.36 7.96
C LEU A 373 -10.95 14.33 6.78
N ALA A 374 -11.94 15.21 6.58
CA ALA A 374 -11.87 16.26 5.57
C ALA A 374 -10.64 17.18 5.78
N ALA A 375 -10.24 17.41 7.03
CA ALA A 375 -9.07 18.22 7.38
C ALA A 375 -7.73 17.54 7.08
N ASP A 376 -7.69 16.20 7.03
CA ASP A 376 -6.48 15.42 6.70
C ASP A 376 -6.30 15.26 5.18
N ARG A 377 -7.22 15.81 4.38
CA ARG A 377 -7.22 15.64 2.94
C ARG A 377 -6.04 16.37 2.31
N GLY A 378 -5.17 15.62 1.63
CA GLY A 378 -3.97 16.15 1.00
C GLY A 378 -2.72 16.15 1.89
N GLU A 379 -2.83 15.71 3.15
CA GLU A 379 -1.66 15.37 3.95
C GLU A 379 -0.87 14.23 3.26
N PRO A 380 0.47 14.22 3.35
CA PRO A 380 1.28 13.14 2.80
C PRO A 380 0.83 11.80 3.39
N GLY A 381 0.19 10.97 2.56
CA GLY A 381 -0.39 9.67 2.95
C GLY A 381 0.65 8.71 3.55
N LEU A 382 0.21 7.63 4.19
CA LEU A 382 1.08 6.62 4.81
C LEU A 382 2.29 6.26 3.92
N LEU A 383 3.47 6.06 4.54
CA LEU A 383 4.63 5.57 3.80
C LEU A 383 4.32 4.17 3.27
N VAL A 384 4.43 3.98 1.96
CA VAL A 384 4.08 2.73 1.28
C VAL A 384 5.26 2.18 0.49
N PRO A 385 5.23 0.88 0.13
CA PRO A 385 6.27 0.30 -0.73
C PRO A 385 6.23 0.89 -2.15
N THR A 386 6.93 2.00 -2.37
CA THR A 386 7.11 2.60 -3.69
C THR A 386 7.88 1.63 -4.59
N ARG A 387 7.50 1.53 -5.88
CA ARG A 387 8.27 0.75 -6.85
C ARG A 387 9.59 1.48 -7.15
N LEU A 388 10.72 0.84 -6.85
CA LEU A 388 12.06 1.39 -7.11
C LEU A 388 12.84 0.42 -8.00
N GLU A 389 13.40 0.90 -9.11
CA GLU A 389 14.09 0.07 -10.10
C GLU A 389 15.60 0.20 -9.96
N GLY A 390 16.25 -0.93 -9.67
CA GLY A 390 17.70 -1.12 -9.80
C GLY A 390 18.07 -1.66 -11.18
N GLU A 391 19.34 -2.03 -11.36
CA GLU A 391 19.85 -2.57 -12.62
C GLU A 391 19.27 -3.96 -12.94
N ARG A 392 19.38 -4.88 -11.98
CA ARG A 392 18.94 -6.28 -11.97
C ARG A 392 17.83 -6.56 -10.97
N VAL A 393 17.54 -5.64 -10.05
CA VAL A 393 16.48 -5.83 -9.04
C VAL A 393 15.39 -4.77 -9.12
N VAL A 394 14.21 -5.11 -8.60
CA VAL A 394 13.13 -4.17 -8.35
C VAL A 394 12.61 -4.32 -6.92
N LEU A 395 12.48 -3.19 -6.22
CA LEU A 395 11.74 -3.13 -4.98
C LEU A 395 10.27 -2.85 -5.30
N ARG A 396 9.37 -3.71 -4.85
CA ARG A 396 7.93 -3.57 -5.07
C ARG A 396 7.12 -4.10 -3.89
N GLU A 397 5.82 -3.83 -3.88
CA GLU A 397 4.90 -4.46 -2.94
C GLU A 397 4.84 -5.99 -3.14
N PHE A 398 4.67 -6.72 -2.03
CA PHE A 398 4.42 -8.16 -2.04
C PHE A 398 3.00 -8.48 -2.54
N ARG A 399 2.92 -9.48 -3.43
CA ARG A 399 1.69 -10.00 -4.02
C ARG A 399 1.43 -11.41 -3.50
N ASP A 400 0.18 -11.86 -3.60
CA ASP A 400 -0.16 -13.21 -3.15
C ASP A 400 0.51 -14.29 -4.03
N THR A 401 0.83 -13.95 -5.28
CA THR A 401 1.64 -14.82 -6.17
C THR A 401 3.07 -15.03 -5.68
N ASP A 402 3.56 -14.21 -4.75
CA ASP A 402 4.90 -14.34 -4.16
C ASP A 402 4.95 -15.36 -3.01
N LEU A 403 3.78 -15.78 -2.49
CA LEU A 403 3.66 -16.66 -1.31
C LEU A 403 4.50 -17.95 -1.43
N PRO A 404 4.55 -18.66 -2.59
CA PRO A 404 5.36 -19.88 -2.69
C PRO A 404 6.86 -19.63 -2.44
N ARG A 405 7.43 -18.59 -3.04
CA ARG A 405 8.86 -18.25 -2.91
C ARG A 405 9.18 -17.61 -1.56
N LEU A 406 8.24 -16.85 -1.00
CA LEU A 406 8.32 -16.34 0.36
C LEU A 406 8.36 -17.50 1.38
N ARG A 407 7.50 -18.52 1.19
CA ARG A 407 7.48 -19.73 2.03
C ARG A 407 8.82 -20.45 2.00
N GLU A 408 9.40 -20.68 0.82
CA GLU A 408 10.74 -21.28 0.67
C GLU A 408 11.80 -20.50 1.44
N SER A 409 11.76 -19.17 1.33
CA SER A 409 12.68 -18.29 2.09
C SER A 409 12.47 -18.38 3.59
N LEU A 410 11.23 -18.53 4.07
CA LEU A 410 10.91 -18.67 5.49
C LEU A 410 11.30 -20.05 6.03
N ASP A 411 11.33 -21.06 5.17
CA ASP A 411 11.68 -22.43 5.51
C ASP A 411 13.20 -22.67 5.61
N ASP A 412 14.01 -21.71 5.16
CA ASP A 412 15.47 -21.74 5.26
C ASP A 412 15.98 -21.92 6.70
N PRO A 413 16.82 -22.93 6.99
CA PRO A 413 17.33 -23.19 8.34
C PRO A 413 18.05 -21.99 8.98
N ALA A 414 18.87 -21.27 8.21
CA ALA A 414 19.59 -20.11 8.73
C ALA A 414 18.64 -18.98 9.13
N ARG A 415 17.56 -18.78 8.36
CA ARG A 415 16.52 -17.82 8.69
C ARG A 415 15.63 -18.27 9.84
N LYS A 416 15.28 -19.56 9.92
CA LYS A 416 14.54 -20.11 11.07
C LYS A 416 15.32 -19.90 12.37
N GLN A 417 16.62 -20.15 12.33
CA GLN A 417 17.52 -19.86 13.45
C GLN A 417 17.51 -18.36 13.75
N ALA A 418 17.76 -17.48 12.78
CA ALA A 418 17.78 -16.03 13.03
C ALA A 418 16.44 -15.47 13.60
N MET A 419 15.31 -16.04 13.19
CA MET A 419 13.97 -15.60 13.63
C MET A 419 13.43 -16.36 14.85
N GLY A 420 14.15 -17.37 15.36
CA GLY A 420 13.66 -18.23 16.43
C GLY A 420 12.42 -19.06 16.07
N LEU A 421 12.22 -19.36 14.79
CA LEU A 421 11.11 -20.18 14.32
C LEU A 421 11.38 -21.66 14.66
N ARG A 422 10.40 -22.30 15.32
CA ARG A 422 10.50 -23.69 15.79
C ARG A 422 9.78 -24.71 14.91
N ALA A 423 9.06 -24.25 13.89
CA ALA A 423 8.31 -25.13 13.01
C ALA A 423 9.24 -25.98 12.13
N GLU A 424 9.01 -27.29 12.09
CA GLU A 424 9.76 -28.21 11.22
C GLU A 424 9.65 -27.81 9.75
N ARG A 425 8.47 -27.35 9.32
CA ARG A 425 8.23 -26.83 7.96
C ARG A 425 7.30 -25.62 8.00
N VAL A 426 7.58 -24.60 7.19
CA VAL A 426 6.71 -23.45 6.99
C VAL A 426 5.61 -23.79 5.98
N THR A 427 4.36 -23.59 6.39
CA THR A 427 3.18 -23.78 5.53
C THR A 427 2.87 -22.54 4.70
N GLU A 428 1.94 -22.66 3.75
CA GLU A 428 1.46 -21.48 3.03
C GLU A 428 0.68 -20.52 3.94
N ALA A 429 -0.05 -21.05 4.93
CA ALA A 429 -0.74 -20.25 5.94
C ALA A 429 0.26 -19.41 6.75
N ASP A 430 1.40 -19.99 7.15
CA ASP A 430 2.45 -19.23 7.86
C ASP A 430 3.03 -18.09 7.00
N ALA A 431 3.17 -18.31 5.69
CA ALA A 431 3.64 -17.27 4.76
C ALA A 431 2.58 -16.16 4.57
N ARG A 432 1.30 -16.53 4.52
CA ARG A 432 0.16 -15.59 4.46
C ARG A 432 0.09 -14.76 5.74
N ASP A 433 0.18 -15.38 6.91
CA ASP A 433 0.26 -14.72 8.21
C ASP A 433 1.46 -13.77 8.29
N TRP A 434 2.61 -14.21 7.78
CA TRP A 434 3.80 -13.37 7.72
C TRP A 434 3.49 -12.10 6.93
N LEU A 435 2.90 -12.24 5.73
CA LEU A 435 2.60 -11.13 4.84
C LEU A 435 1.52 -10.20 5.42
N ALA A 436 0.43 -10.76 5.97
CA ALA A 436 -0.66 -10.03 6.62
C ALA A 436 -0.14 -9.12 7.75
N ARG A 437 0.77 -9.62 8.60
CA ARG A 437 1.38 -8.79 9.65
C ARG A 437 2.18 -7.61 9.10
N ARG A 438 2.86 -7.76 7.96
CA ARG A 438 3.64 -6.66 7.35
C ARG A 438 2.73 -5.63 6.69
N ARG A 439 1.65 -6.10 6.06
CA ARG A 439 0.58 -5.25 5.55
C ARG A 439 -0.02 -4.41 6.68
N LEU A 440 -0.38 -5.04 7.80
CA LEU A 440 -0.90 -4.35 8.99
C LEU A 440 0.09 -3.31 9.56
N TRP A 441 1.35 -3.68 9.78
CA TRP A 441 2.37 -2.71 10.24
C TRP A 441 2.60 -1.57 9.25
N GLY A 442 2.40 -1.81 7.95
CA GLY A 442 2.38 -0.79 6.91
C GLY A 442 1.21 0.17 7.08
N LEU A 443 0.00 -0.35 7.30
CA LEU A 443 -1.21 0.46 7.56
C LEU A 443 -1.11 1.28 8.85
N GLN A 444 -0.41 0.77 9.86
CA GLN A 444 -0.13 1.48 11.12
C GLN A 444 0.99 2.51 11.01
N GLY A 445 1.73 2.55 9.89
CA GLY A 445 2.88 3.43 9.70
C GLY A 445 4.11 3.05 10.53
N GLU A 446 4.19 1.82 11.03
CA GLU A 446 5.32 1.34 11.83
C GLU A 446 6.52 0.92 10.98
N ARG A 447 6.24 0.38 9.78
CA ARG A 447 7.28 -0.03 8.82
C ARG A 447 6.79 0.02 7.38
N VAL A 448 7.73 0.09 6.46
CA VAL A 448 7.51 -0.24 5.05
C VAL A 448 8.32 -1.47 4.68
N THR A 449 7.70 -2.43 3.99
CA THR A 449 8.34 -3.69 3.56
C THR A 449 8.22 -3.85 2.07
N TRP A 450 9.36 -4.04 1.39
CA TRP A 450 9.44 -4.32 -0.04
C TRP A 450 9.78 -5.79 -0.29
N CYS A 451 9.09 -6.37 -1.26
CA CYS A 451 9.59 -7.51 -1.99
C CYS A 451 10.78 -7.04 -2.84
N LEU A 452 11.94 -7.67 -2.63
CA LEU A 452 13.07 -7.54 -3.54
C LEU A 452 12.90 -8.63 -4.60
N ALA A 453 12.59 -8.22 -5.82
CA ALA A 453 12.37 -9.12 -6.95
C ALA A 453 13.47 -8.96 -8.01
N ASP A 454 13.75 -10.03 -8.74
CA ASP A 454 14.58 -9.99 -9.94
C ASP A 454 13.87 -9.17 -11.04
N ARG A 455 14.59 -8.33 -11.76
CA ARG A 455 13.99 -7.43 -12.76
C ARG A 455 13.55 -8.17 -14.02
N GLU A 456 14.21 -9.28 -14.38
CA GLU A 456 13.95 -9.99 -15.63
C GLU A 456 12.68 -10.85 -15.55
N ASP A 457 12.49 -11.56 -14.44
CA ASP A 457 11.41 -12.55 -14.28
C ASP A 457 10.47 -12.28 -13.09
N ASP A 458 10.65 -11.15 -12.38
CA ASP A 458 9.84 -10.70 -11.24
C ASP A 458 9.80 -11.67 -10.04
N ARG A 459 10.69 -12.68 -10.01
CA ARG A 459 10.74 -13.67 -8.92
C ARG A 459 11.30 -13.04 -7.64
N VAL A 460 10.81 -13.49 -6.49
CA VAL A 460 11.30 -13.01 -5.18
C VAL A 460 12.74 -13.48 -4.95
N VAL A 461 13.66 -12.54 -4.77
CA VAL A 461 15.06 -12.80 -4.43
C VAL A 461 15.43 -12.32 -3.02
N GLY A 462 14.55 -11.57 -2.35
CA GLY A 462 14.74 -11.16 -0.97
C GLY A 462 13.62 -10.27 -0.43
N CYS A 463 13.89 -9.60 0.68
CA CYS A 463 13.09 -8.45 1.09
C CYS A 463 13.93 -7.38 1.76
N LEU A 464 13.46 -6.15 1.63
CA LEU A 464 14.01 -4.96 2.26
C LEU A 464 12.92 -4.35 3.14
N THR A 465 13.29 -3.81 4.30
CA THR A 465 12.35 -3.22 5.24
C THR A 465 12.96 -1.97 5.86
N VAL A 466 12.15 -0.93 6.00
CA VAL A 466 12.47 0.22 6.85
C VAL A 466 11.43 0.25 7.98
N HIS A 467 11.87 0.14 9.23
CA HIS A 467 10.99 0.06 10.40
C HIS A 467 11.36 1.08 11.48
N GLY A 468 10.53 1.18 12.52
CA GLY A 468 10.69 2.19 13.57
C GLY A 468 10.18 3.58 13.16
N LEU A 469 9.30 3.64 12.15
CA LEU A 469 8.82 4.88 11.55
C LEU A 469 7.82 5.64 12.43
N ALA A 470 7.11 4.94 13.32
CA ALA A 470 6.17 5.52 14.28
C ALA A 470 6.84 6.01 15.60
N GLY A 471 8.17 6.07 15.65
CA GLY A 471 8.91 6.40 16.86
C GLY A 471 8.86 7.89 17.24
N VAL A 472 8.29 8.22 18.40
CA VAL A 472 8.22 9.59 18.94
C VAL A 472 9.58 10.13 19.41
N THR A 473 10.47 9.24 19.88
CA THR A 473 11.76 9.63 20.48
C THR A 473 12.79 10.07 19.44
N PHE A 474 12.75 9.49 18.24
CA PHE A 474 13.67 9.77 17.15
C PHE A 474 12.87 9.94 15.86
N PRO A 475 12.13 11.05 15.72
CA PRO A 475 11.34 11.28 14.52
C PRO A 475 12.25 11.28 13.29
N ASN A 476 11.71 10.88 12.14
CA ASN A 476 12.41 10.84 10.86
C ASN A 476 13.68 9.97 10.87
N THR A 477 13.70 8.91 11.68
CA THR A 477 14.77 7.91 11.66
C THR A 477 14.20 6.53 11.38
N GLY A 478 14.71 5.86 10.33
CA GLY A 478 14.33 4.49 10.00
C GLY A 478 15.43 3.48 10.30
N GLU A 479 15.05 2.25 10.61
CA GLU A 479 15.97 1.12 10.70
C GLU A 479 15.81 0.20 9.49
N VAL A 480 16.92 -0.07 8.80
CA VAL A 480 16.96 -0.94 7.63
C VAL A 480 17.18 -2.38 8.08
N GLY A 481 16.28 -3.27 7.65
CA GLY A 481 16.43 -4.71 7.75
C GLY A 481 16.29 -5.36 6.39
N TYR A 482 17.00 -6.46 6.16
CA TYR A 482 16.91 -7.19 4.89
C TYR A 482 17.22 -8.67 5.04
N TRP A 483 16.77 -9.45 4.07
CA TRP A 483 17.18 -10.83 3.88
C TRP A 483 17.21 -11.17 2.40
N VAL A 484 18.01 -12.18 2.03
CA VAL A 484 18.16 -12.69 0.67
C VAL A 484 17.76 -14.15 0.64
N HIS A 485 17.01 -14.53 -0.39
CA HIS A 485 16.63 -15.92 -0.64
C HIS A 485 17.89 -16.81 -0.67
N PRO A 486 17.88 -18.02 -0.07
CA PRO A 486 19.05 -18.91 -0.03
C PRO A 486 19.78 -19.09 -1.37
N ASP A 487 19.04 -19.37 -2.43
CA ASP A 487 19.56 -19.54 -3.81
C ASP A 487 20.22 -18.30 -4.42
N GLU A 488 20.03 -17.12 -3.81
CA GLU A 488 20.40 -15.82 -4.39
C GLU A 488 21.56 -15.15 -3.63
N ARG A 489 22.08 -15.81 -2.58
CA ARG A 489 23.17 -15.30 -1.75
C ARG A 489 24.47 -15.15 -2.55
N GLY A 490 25.27 -14.15 -2.17
CA GLY A 490 26.57 -13.89 -2.82
C GLY A 490 26.51 -13.17 -4.17
N ARG A 491 25.32 -12.94 -4.74
CA ARG A 491 25.14 -12.24 -6.04
C ARG A 491 25.20 -10.71 -5.97
N GLY A 492 25.32 -10.15 -4.76
CA GLY A 492 25.39 -8.71 -4.51
C GLY A 492 24.06 -7.95 -4.64
N LEU A 493 22.92 -8.64 -4.76
CA LEU A 493 21.59 -8.06 -5.04
C LEU A 493 21.10 -7.10 -3.93
N THR A 494 21.48 -7.33 -2.67
CA THR A 494 21.11 -6.42 -1.56
C THR A 494 21.78 -5.06 -1.67
N ASN A 495 23.03 -5.00 -2.15
CA ASN A 495 23.72 -3.72 -2.31
C ASN A 495 22.98 -2.87 -3.34
N GLU A 496 22.61 -3.47 -4.46
CA GLU A 496 21.85 -2.83 -5.51
C GLU A 496 20.46 -2.36 -5.05
N ALA A 497 19.80 -3.15 -4.20
CA ALA A 497 18.55 -2.77 -3.56
C ALA A 497 18.73 -1.56 -2.62
N LEU A 498 19.84 -1.49 -1.88
CA LEU A 498 20.16 -0.36 -1.02
C LEU A 498 20.54 0.88 -1.83
N ASP A 499 21.19 0.73 -2.98
CA ASP A 499 21.57 1.83 -3.87
C ASP A 499 20.33 2.63 -4.35
N VAL A 500 19.16 1.99 -4.44
CA VAL A 500 17.89 2.67 -4.78
C VAL A 500 17.04 3.02 -3.56
N LEU A 501 17.04 2.19 -2.49
CA LEU A 501 16.27 2.48 -1.28
C LEU A 501 16.83 3.70 -0.54
N VAL A 502 18.14 3.77 -0.35
CA VAL A 502 18.77 4.80 0.48
C VAL A 502 18.50 6.21 -0.03
N PRO A 503 18.64 6.51 -1.34
CA PRO A 503 18.21 7.80 -1.88
C PRO A 503 16.73 8.06 -1.62
N HIS A 504 15.85 7.12 -1.97
CA HIS A 504 14.40 7.27 -1.77
C HIS A 504 14.03 7.53 -0.30
N ALA A 505 14.69 6.84 0.64
CA ALA A 505 14.45 7.00 2.06
C ALA A 505 14.80 8.41 2.57
N LEU A 506 15.86 9.02 2.04
CA LEU A 506 16.34 10.33 2.48
C LEU A 506 15.74 11.50 1.68
N THR A 507 15.22 11.25 0.48
CA THR A 507 14.49 12.23 -0.32
C THR A 507 13.27 12.76 0.47
N PRO A 508 13.03 14.08 0.51
CA PRO A 508 11.84 14.66 1.13
C PRO A 508 10.53 14.05 0.63
N ARG A 509 9.49 14.04 1.47
CA ARG A 509 8.18 13.46 1.10
C ARG A 509 7.51 14.21 -0.06
N GLU A 510 7.69 15.53 -0.12
CA GLU A 510 7.23 16.38 -1.22
C GLU A 510 7.86 16.02 -2.58
N ASP A 511 9.07 15.47 -2.57
CA ASP A 511 9.79 15.00 -3.76
C ASP A 511 9.56 13.50 -4.05
N GLY A 512 8.59 12.87 -3.37
CA GLY A 512 8.27 11.46 -3.56
C GLY A 512 9.18 10.48 -2.83
N GLY A 513 9.95 10.94 -1.83
CA GLY A 513 10.74 10.08 -0.93
C GLY A 513 10.04 9.77 0.39
N MET A 514 10.79 9.20 1.35
CA MET A 514 10.27 8.90 2.70
C MET A 514 10.50 10.05 3.71
N GLY A 515 11.35 11.02 3.39
CA GLY A 515 11.66 12.17 4.25
C GLY A 515 12.47 11.84 5.51
N LEU A 516 13.20 10.72 5.53
CA LEU A 516 14.02 10.35 6.68
C LEU A 516 15.30 11.18 6.74
N SER A 517 15.68 11.57 7.95
CA SER A 517 16.93 12.30 8.23
C SER A 517 18.10 11.35 8.48
N ARG A 518 17.80 10.11 8.88
CA ARG A 518 18.79 9.11 9.27
C ARG A 518 18.27 7.71 9.01
N LEU A 519 19.17 6.84 8.57
CA LEU A 519 18.97 5.39 8.58
C LEU A 519 19.94 4.75 9.57
N ARG A 520 19.50 3.67 10.19
CA ARG A 520 20.33 2.81 11.06
C ARG A 520 20.15 1.36 10.70
N ALA A 521 21.09 0.53 11.09
CA ALA A 521 21.00 -0.91 10.92
C ALA A 521 21.77 -1.60 12.04
N HIS A 522 21.32 -2.81 12.38
CA HIS A 522 21.93 -3.63 13.42
C HIS A 522 22.19 -5.02 12.84
N THR A 523 23.34 -5.58 13.18
CA THR A 523 23.68 -6.95 12.77
C THR A 523 24.53 -7.63 13.84
N GLU A 524 24.44 -8.95 13.91
CA GLU A 524 25.28 -9.75 14.78
C GLU A 524 26.77 -9.58 14.41
N GLU A 525 27.65 -9.55 15.41
CA GLU A 525 29.10 -9.39 15.19
C GLU A 525 29.69 -10.47 14.27
N ALA A 526 29.16 -11.70 14.32
CA ALA A 526 29.57 -12.79 13.44
C ALA A 526 29.07 -12.63 12.00
N ASN A 527 28.06 -11.78 11.74
CA ASN A 527 27.46 -11.59 10.43
C ASN A 527 28.26 -10.60 9.56
N LEU A 528 29.49 -10.99 9.22
CA LEU A 528 30.42 -10.17 8.43
C LEU A 528 29.87 -9.81 7.03
N ALA A 529 29.02 -10.66 6.46
CA ALA A 529 28.36 -10.41 5.18
C ALA A 529 27.45 -9.17 5.23
N SER A 530 26.59 -9.07 6.25
CA SER A 530 25.71 -7.90 6.42
C SER A 530 26.50 -6.64 6.76
N GLN A 531 27.56 -6.76 7.56
CA GLN A 531 28.45 -5.63 7.82
C GLN A 531 29.12 -5.12 6.53
N THR A 532 29.51 -6.02 5.62
CA THR A 532 30.08 -5.64 4.31
C THR A 532 29.06 -4.93 3.44
N VAL A 533 27.82 -5.43 3.39
CA VAL A 533 26.71 -4.80 2.67
C VAL A 533 26.43 -3.40 3.20
N LEU A 534 26.36 -3.23 4.52
CA LEU A 534 26.12 -1.94 5.16
C LEU A 534 27.22 -0.92 4.88
N ARG A 535 28.50 -1.33 5.00
CA ARG A 535 29.64 -0.45 4.68
C ARG A 535 29.64 -0.02 3.20
N ARG A 536 29.34 -0.94 2.28
CA ARG A 536 29.23 -0.62 0.85
C ARG A 536 28.08 0.36 0.56
N ALA A 537 26.95 0.20 1.25
CA ALA A 537 25.82 1.14 1.16
C ALA A 537 26.07 2.49 1.88
N GLY A 538 27.30 2.73 2.37
CA GLY A 538 27.71 3.98 3.00
C GLY A 538 27.39 4.10 4.49
N PHE A 539 26.88 3.05 5.14
CA PHE A 539 26.64 3.09 6.58
C PHE A 539 27.96 3.03 7.36
N MET A 540 28.06 3.86 8.40
CA MET A 540 29.19 3.91 9.31
C MET A 540 28.92 3.11 10.59
N GLU A 541 29.88 2.29 10.99
CA GLU A 541 29.88 1.62 12.30
C GLU A 541 30.12 2.67 13.38
N TRP A 542 29.21 2.78 14.36
CA TRP A 542 29.34 3.76 15.45
C TRP A 542 29.42 3.13 16.84
N GLY A 543 29.12 1.83 16.96
CA GLY A 543 29.20 1.15 18.24
C GLY A 543 29.08 -0.36 18.15
N ARG A 544 29.53 -1.02 19.22
CA ARG A 544 29.34 -2.45 19.46
C ARG A 544 28.76 -2.66 20.85
N GLU A 545 27.73 -3.48 20.96
CA GLU A 545 27.08 -3.82 22.22
C GLU A 545 27.28 -5.30 22.54
N PRO A 546 28.14 -5.64 23.51
CA PRO A 546 28.32 -7.02 23.96
C PRO A 546 27.03 -7.60 24.54
N GLY A 547 26.58 -8.74 24.00
CA GLY A 547 25.39 -9.45 24.48
C GLY A 547 24.05 -8.74 24.23
N GLY A 548 24.03 -7.78 23.31
CA GLY A 548 22.84 -7.01 22.93
C GLY A 548 21.77 -7.84 22.22
N LEU A 549 22.15 -8.94 21.57
CA LEU A 549 21.20 -9.85 20.90
C LEU A 549 21.04 -11.15 21.68
N ARG A 550 19.81 -11.53 21.99
CA ARG A 550 19.50 -12.86 22.51
C ARG A 550 19.19 -13.81 21.36
N LEU A 551 20.01 -14.84 21.20
CA LEU A 551 19.83 -15.89 20.20
C LEU A 551 18.74 -16.89 20.65
N PRO A 552 18.14 -17.66 19.73
CA PRO A 552 17.03 -18.58 20.05
C PRO A 552 17.40 -19.70 21.02
N ASP A 553 18.68 -20.10 21.05
CA ASP A 553 19.24 -21.06 22.00
C ASP A 553 19.43 -20.48 23.40
N GLY A 554 19.09 -19.20 23.59
CA GLY A 554 19.21 -18.47 24.85
C GLY A 554 20.57 -17.82 25.09
N SER A 555 21.57 -18.09 24.23
CA SER A 555 22.87 -17.42 24.28
C SER A 555 22.76 -15.94 23.88
N ARG A 556 23.80 -15.16 24.15
CA ARG A 556 23.85 -13.73 23.82
C ARG A 556 25.00 -13.46 22.87
N ALA A 557 24.72 -12.78 21.78
CA ALA A 557 25.71 -12.35 20.80
C ALA A 557 25.91 -10.82 20.85
N ALA A 558 27.10 -10.39 20.48
CA ALA A 558 27.38 -8.97 20.32
C ALA A 558 26.68 -8.41 19.07
N VAL A 559 26.22 -7.17 19.16
CA VAL A 559 25.58 -6.44 18.06
C VAL A 559 26.50 -5.33 17.60
N VAL A 560 26.62 -5.16 16.29
CA VAL A 560 27.32 -4.04 15.66
C VAL A 560 26.26 -3.06 15.14
N HIS A 561 26.40 -1.79 15.51
CA HIS A 561 25.46 -0.74 15.14
C HIS A 561 26.02 0.14 14.03
N PHE A 562 25.18 0.35 13.02
CA PHE A 562 25.48 1.13 11.82
C PHE A 562 24.53 2.33 11.72
N GLY A 563 25.01 3.44 11.16
CA GLY A 563 24.24 4.66 10.94
C GLY A 563 24.61 5.36 9.63
N LEU A 564 23.64 6.06 9.03
CA LEU A 564 23.78 6.83 7.80
C LEU A 564 22.98 8.14 7.93
N GLY A 565 23.64 9.30 7.74
CA GLY A 565 23.07 10.66 7.81
C GLY A 565 23.09 11.42 6.47
N ARG A 566 22.73 12.71 6.48
CA ARG A 566 22.71 13.59 5.27
C ARG A 566 24.13 13.99 4.83
N GLU A 567 24.31 13.99 3.50
CA GLU A 567 25.41 14.42 2.60
C GLU A 567 26.84 14.72 3.10
N ASP A 568 27.04 15.45 4.20
CA ASP A 568 28.39 15.92 4.59
C ASP A 568 29.29 14.79 5.12
N ASP A 569 28.70 13.75 5.73
CA ASP A 569 29.44 12.56 6.19
C ASP A 569 29.81 11.61 5.03
N ARG A 570 29.11 11.69 3.88
CA ARG A 570 29.24 10.73 2.76
C ARG A 570 30.52 10.89 1.96
N ILE A 571 30.85 12.13 1.59
CA ILE A 571 32.05 12.43 0.79
C ILE A 571 33.29 12.21 1.65
N ALA A 572 33.26 12.61 2.92
CA ALA A 572 34.39 12.38 3.83
C ALA A 572 34.67 10.88 4.03
N ALA A 573 33.65 10.05 4.25
CA ALA A 573 33.84 8.63 4.55
C ALA A 573 34.14 7.76 3.32
N ALA A 574 33.49 7.99 2.17
CA ALA A 574 33.81 7.26 0.93
C ALA A 574 35.20 7.61 0.41
N VAL A 575 35.58 8.91 0.47
CA VAL A 575 36.93 9.36 0.14
C VAL A 575 37.96 8.82 1.14
N LEU A 576 37.67 8.75 2.45
CA LEU A 576 38.57 8.12 3.41
C LEU A 576 38.74 6.60 3.17
N ASN A 577 37.67 5.88 2.87
CA ASN A 577 37.72 4.42 2.66
C ASN A 577 38.38 4.05 1.32
N GLU A 578 38.07 4.74 0.22
CA GLU A 578 38.76 4.53 -1.06
C GLU A 578 40.22 5.00 -1.04
N ALA A 579 40.54 6.10 -0.34
CA ALA A 579 41.92 6.57 -0.22
C ALA A 579 42.81 5.68 0.66
N THR A 580 42.23 4.83 1.51
CA THR A 580 42.98 3.97 2.44
C THR A 580 43.19 2.55 1.95
N ALA A 581 42.30 1.98 1.13
CA ALA A 581 42.44 0.64 0.60
C ALA A 581 43.75 0.45 -0.21
N VAL A 582 44.37 -0.73 -0.06
CA VAL A 582 45.62 -1.10 -0.74
C VAL A 582 45.48 -2.52 -1.27
N GLU A 583 45.29 -2.67 -2.58
CA GLU A 583 45.23 -3.99 -3.23
C GLU A 583 46.63 -4.48 -3.62
N PRO A 584 46.92 -5.79 -3.50
CA PRO A 584 48.18 -6.37 -3.95
C PRO A 584 48.30 -6.29 -5.48
N VAL A 585 49.19 -5.43 -5.95
CA VAL A 585 49.60 -5.37 -7.36
C VAL A 585 50.39 -6.62 -7.76
N THR A 586 50.47 -6.90 -9.07
CA THR A 586 51.35 -7.97 -9.56
C THR A 586 52.76 -7.43 -9.77
N LEU A 587 53.75 -8.02 -9.11
CA LEU A 587 55.18 -7.67 -9.26
C LEU A 587 55.95 -8.89 -9.75
N GLU A 588 56.86 -8.70 -10.70
CA GLU A 588 57.67 -9.78 -11.26
C GLU A 588 59.16 -9.52 -10.99
N GLY A 589 59.87 -10.56 -10.59
CA GLY A 589 61.31 -10.54 -10.33
C GLY A 589 61.98 -11.81 -10.85
N ALA A 590 63.22 -12.06 -10.43
CA ALA A 590 63.98 -13.22 -10.90
C ALA A 590 63.36 -14.55 -10.39
N GLY A 591 62.52 -15.19 -11.21
CA GLY A 591 61.93 -16.51 -10.95
C GLY A 591 60.72 -16.50 -10.00
N VAL A 592 60.22 -15.33 -9.61
CA VAL A 592 59.07 -15.18 -8.70
C VAL A 592 58.08 -14.10 -9.16
N ARG A 593 56.80 -14.34 -8.93
CA ARG A 593 55.70 -13.39 -9.11
C ARG A 593 55.04 -13.13 -7.76
N LEU A 594 54.99 -11.86 -7.34
CA LEU A 594 54.14 -11.44 -6.23
C LEU A 594 52.76 -11.11 -6.79
N ARG A 595 51.72 -11.72 -6.23
CA ARG A 595 50.32 -11.48 -6.63
C ARG A 595 49.38 -11.59 -5.45
N ALA A 596 48.11 -11.24 -5.65
CA ALA A 596 47.05 -11.51 -4.68
C ALA A 596 47.00 -13.00 -4.30
N LEU A 597 46.78 -13.27 -3.01
CA LEU A 597 46.50 -14.63 -2.51
C LEU A 597 45.09 -15.05 -2.95
N ARG A 598 44.96 -16.29 -3.43
CA ARG A 598 43.73 -16.84 -3.98
C ARG A 598 43.30 -18.09 -3.22
N GLU A 599 42.09 -18.58 -3.51
CA GLU A 599 41.56 -19.76 -2.82
C GLU A 599 42.30 -21.04 -3.23
N GLU A 600 42.85 -21.07 -4.44
CA GLU A 600 43.65 -22.19 -4.96
C GLU A 600 45.03 -22.33 -4.28
N ASP A 601 45.48 -21.29 -3.58
CA ASP A 601 46.75 -21.30 -2.84
C ASP A 601 46.65 -22.01 -1.48
N LEU A 602 45.43 -22.17 -0.96
CA LEU A 602 45.21 -22.47 0.46
C LEU A 602 45.73 -23.84 0.88
N ASP A 603 45.68 -24.84 0.00
CA ASP A 603 46.25 -26.16 0.29
C ASP A 603 47.75 -26.07 0.56
N ARG A 604 48.49 -25.25 -0.21
CA ARG A 604 49.92 -25.02 0.02
C ARG A 604 50.19 -24.13 1.24
N VAL A 605 49.26 -23.25 1.60
CA VAL A 605 49.33 -22.54 2.90
C VAL A 605 49.23 -23.54 4.05
N VAL A 606 48.33 -24.52 3.95
CA VAL A 606 48.19 -25.60 4.95
C VAL A 606 49.47 -26.44 5.03
N GLU A 607 50.03 -26.87 3.89
CA GLU A 607 51.29 -27.61 3.82
C GLU A 607 52.43 -26.84 4.52
N ALA A 608 52.61 -25.55 4.18
CA ALA A 608 53.67 -24.73 4.76
C ALA A 608 53.48 -24.45 6.25
N CYS A 609 52.26 -24.15 6.70
CA CYS A 609 51.99 -23.90 8.13
C CYS A 609 52.00 -25.18 8.97
N SER A 610 51.92 -26.36 8.35
CA SER A 610 52.04 -27.66 9.03
C SER A 610 53.48 -28.14 9.16
N ASP A 611 54.42 -27.54 8.42
CA ASP A 611 55.84 -27.89 8.44
C ASP A 611 56.48 -27.62 9.82
N PRO A 612 57.26 -28.57 10.38
CA PRO A 612 57.88 -28.41 11.70
C PRO A 612 58.78 -27.19 11.85
N GLU A 613 59.53 -26.82 10.80
CA GLU A 613 60.43 -25.66 10.84
C GLU A 613 59.64 -24.35 10.80
N ALA A 614 58.58 -24.27 9.97
CA ALA A 614 57.68 -23.12 9.96
C ALA A 614 56.99 -22.93 11.33
N ARG A 615 56.51 -24.02 11.95
CA ARG A 615 55.89 -24.00 13.28
C ARG A 615 56.86 -23.61 14.39
N HIS A 616 58.13 -23.99 14.25
CA HIS A 616 59.16 -23.59 15.20
C HIS A 616 59.34 -22.05 15.24
N TRP A 617 59.32 -21.39 14.08
CA TRP A 617 59.50 -19.93 14.00
C TRP A 617 58.20 -19.13 14.08
N LEU A 618 57.05 -19.73 13.76
CA LEU A 618 55.73 -19.09 13.80
C LEU A 618 54.90 -19.67 14.96
N SER A 619 55.28 -19.32 16.19
CA SER A 619 54.70 -19.88 17.42
C SER A 619 53.20 -19.64 17.62
N GLY A 620 52.60 -18.68 16.89
CA GLY A 620 51.16 -18.40 16.93
C GLY A 620 50.28 -19.32 16.07
N LEU A 621 50.85 -20.32 15.38
CA LEU A 621 50.08 -21.24 14.54
C LEU A 621 49.36 -22.32 15.38
N PRO A 622 48.09 -22.65 15.08
CA PRO A 622 47.38 -23.77 15.70
C PRO A 622 48.12 -25.12 15.59
N GLU A 623 47.93 -26.01 16.57
CA GLU A 623 48.55 -27.34 16.55
C GLU A 623 48.12 -28.19 15.35
N ASP A 624 46.87 -28.08 14.93
CA ASP A 624 46.33 -28.66 13.69
C ASP A 624 45.96 -27.52 12.74
N TYR A 625 46.85 -27.17 11.82
CA TYR A 625 46.57 -26.12 10.83
C TYR A 625 45.66 -26.69 9.73
N THR A 626 44.45 -26.12 9.57
CA THR A 626 43.42 -26.67 8.68
C THR A 626 43.14 -25.72 7.50
N LEU A 627 42.41 -26.21 6.51
CA LEU A 627 41.93 -25.39 5.40
C LEU A 627 41.02 -24.23 5.86
N GLU A 628 40.30 -24.40 6.97
CA GLU A 628 39.50 -23.32 7.56
C GLU A 628 40.40 -22.21 8.14
N HIS A 629 41.49 -22.58 8.82
CA HIS A 629 42.50 -21.60 9.27
C HIS A 629 43.14 -20.86 8.09
N ALA A 630 43.42 -21.55 6.98
CA ALA A 630 43.93 -20.93 5.76
C ALA A 630 42.92 -19.97 5.10
N ARG A 631 41.64 -20.34 5.03
CA ARG A 631 40.56 -19.46 4.54
C ARG A 631 40.40 -18.22 5.41
N ASP A 632 40.50 -18.36 6.72
CA ASP A 632 40.44 -17.24 7.65
C ASP A 632 41.65 -16.31 7.52
N TYR A 633 42.85 -16.87 7.28
CA TYR A 633 44.04 -16.09 6.96
C TYR A 633 43.87 -15.28 5.64
N LEU A 634 43.36 -15.90 4.58
CA LEU A 634 43.04 -15.21 3.31
C LEU A 634 41.97 -14.13 3.49
N ARG A 635 40.98 -14.37 4.35
CA ARG A 635 39.96 -13.37 4.67
C ARG A 635 40.59 -12.17 5.39
N ARG A 636 41.37 -12.43 6.45
CA ARG A 636 42.05 -11.39 7.24
C ARG A 636 43.04 -10.58 6.40
N SER A 637 43.74 -11.20 5.46
CA SER A 637 44.66 -10.48 4.58
C SER A 637 43.93 -9.52 3.64
N ARG A 638 42.82 -9.95 3.03
CA ARG A 638 41.95 -9.09 2.21
C ARG A 638 41.31 -7.96 3.04
N GLU A 639 40.89 -8.27 4.26
CA GLU A 639 40.36 -7.28 5.19
C GLU A 639 41.39 -6.21 5.59
N ASN A 640 42.63 -6.63 5.84
CA ASN A 640 43.73 -5.70 6.15
C ASN A 640 44.08 -4.83 4.94
N ALA A 641 44.07 -5.39 3.73
CA ALA A 641 44.25 -4.67 2.47
C ALA A 641 43.17 -3.61 2.25
N ALA A 642 41.89 -4.00 2.38
CA ALA A 642 40.75 -3.10 2.25
C ALA A 642 40.75 -1.96 3.28
N ARG A 643 41.31 -2.19 4.48
CA ARG A 643 41.45 -1.18 5.54
C ARG A 643 42.76 -0.38 5.49
N GLY A 644 43.62 -0.63 4.51
CA GLY A 644 44.94 0.01 4.42
C GLY A 644 45.90 -0.35 5.56
N ARG A 645 45.65 -1.45 6.28
CA ARG A 645 46.45 -1.89 7.44
C ARG A 645 47.62 -2.80 7.06
N GLY A 646 47.51 -3.50 5.93
CA GLY A 646 48.56 -4.38 5.43
C GLY A 646 48.25 -4.91 4.02
N VAL A 647 49.29 -5.15 3.22
CA VAL A 647 49.17 -5.81 1.90
C VAL A 647 49.95 -7.12 1.93
N TYR A 648 49.33 -8.18 1.42
CA TYR A 648 49.85 -9.55 1.48
C TYR A 648 49.97 -10.11 0.07
N PHE A 649 51.16 -10.57 -0.28
CA PHE A 649 51.45 -11.14 -1.58
C PHE A 649 51.72 -12.63 -1.46
N ALA A 650 51.01 -13.42 -2.25
CA ALA A 650 51.45 -14.76 -2.60
C ALA A 650 52.75 -14.64 -3.41
N VAL A 651 53.80 -15.32 -2.95
CA VAL A 651 55.03 -15.51 -3.71
C VAL A 651 54.83 -16.74 -4.58
N ALA A 652 54.52 -16.55 -5.85
CA ALA A 652 54.27 -17.61 -6.82
C ALA A 652 55.49 -17.87 -7.70
N ASP A 653 55.66 -19.13 -8.14
CA ASP A 653 56.63 -19.50 -9.17
C ASP A 653 56.21 -18.88 -10.51
N GLN A 654 57.13 -18.31 -11.28
CA GLN A 654 56.78 -17.64 -12.53
C GLN A 654 56.34 -18.59 -13.65
N GLU A 655 56.80 -19.85 -13.62
CA GLU A 655 56.53 -20.81 -14.69
C GLU A 655 55.17 -21.47 -14.54
N ASP A 656 54.79 -21.86 -13.32
CA ASP A 656 53.58 -22.66 -13.04
C ASP A 656 52.58 -21.99 -12.07
N ASP A 657 52.85 -20.76 -11.61
CA ASP A 657 52.03 -19.96 -10.68
C ASP A 657 51.76 -20.61 -9.31
N ARG A 658 52.46 -21.71 -8.96
CA ARG A 658 52.28 -22.40 -7.68
C ARG A 658 52.79 -21.53 -6.53
N LEU A 659 52.11 -21.60 -5.38
CA LEU A 659 52.51 -20.88 -4.17
C LEU A 659 53.85 -21.42 -3.61
N LEU A 660 54.84 -20.54 -3.50
CA LEU A 660 56.14 -20.80 -2.88
C LEU A 660 56.25 -20.21 -1.47
N GLY A 661 55.41 -19.23 -1.11
CA GLY A 661 55.39 -18.59 0.20
C GLY A 661 54.50 -17.36 0.22
N VAL A 662 54.56 -16.57 1.30
CA VAL A 662 53.88 -15.27 1.41
C VAL A 662 54.87 -14.23 1.93
N VAL A 663 54.80 -13.02 1.36
CA VAL A 663 55.46 -11.82 1.87
C VAL A 663 54.42 -10.72 2.06
N ALA A 664 54.50 -9.97 3.15
CA ALA A 664 53.54 -8.93 3.47
C ALA A 664 54.23 -7.66 3.98
N VAL A 665 53.60 -6.52 3.70
CA VAL A 665 53.90 -5.24 4.37
C VAL A 665 52.71 -4.92 5.26
N MET A 666 52.91 -5.05 6.57
CA MET A 666 51.90 -4.98 7.62
C MET A 666 52.12 -3.74 8.50
N ASP A 667 51.29 -3.57 9.52
CA ASP A 667 51.36 -2.47 10.50
C ASP A 667 51.46 -1.08 9.86
N MET A 668 50.72 -0.85 8.76
CA MET A 668 50.73 0.42 8.02
C MET A 668 49.85 1.51 8.65
N ALA A 669 49.09 1.15 9.69
CA ALA A 669 48.14 2.02 10.40
C ALA A 669 48.44 2.11 11.91
N GLY A 670 49.68 1.78 12.33
CA GLY A 670 50.15 1.97 13.69
C GLY A 670 50.39 3.44 14.04
N GLU A 671 51.04 3.72 15.18
CA GLU A 671 51.33 5.09 15.64
C GLU A 671 52.12 5.91 14.62
N ASP A 672 53.06 5.28 13.89
CA ASP A 672 53.70 5.85 12.70
C ASP A 672 53.02 5.32 11.43
N THR A 673 52.01 6.06 10.96
CA THR A 673 51.26 5.75 9.72
C THR A 673 52.10 5.87 8.44
N THR A 674 53.36 6.31 8.54
CA THR A 674 54.32 6.34 7.41
C THR A 674 55.27 5.14 7.41
N ALA A 675 55.22 4.29 8.43
CA ALA A 675 56.00 3.07 8.52
C ALA A 675 55.24 1.83 7.99
N GLY A 676 55.95 0.71 7.91
CA GLY A 676 55.38 -0.62 7.73
C GLY A 676 56.32 -1.69 8.27
N GLU A 677 55.83 -2.92 8.39
CA GLU A 677 56.61 -4.07 8.85
C GLU A 677 56.59 -5.18 7.78
N VAL A 678 57.76 -5.69 7.42
CA VAL A 678 57.90 -6.78 6.46
C VAL A 678 57.89 -8.10 7.21
N GLY A 679 56.88 -8.93 6.92
CA GLY A 679 56.76 -10.30 7.44
C GLY A 679 56.65 -11.31 6.29
N TYR A 680 57.17 -12.52 6.51
CA TYR A 680 57.14 -13.55 5.48
C TYR A 680 57.27 -14.97 6.04
N TRP A 681 56.86 -15.93 5.22
CA TRP A 681 57.14 -17.35 5.40
C TRP A 681 57.29 -18.03 4.05
N LEU A 682 58.02 -19.14 4.01
CA LEU A 682 58.35 -19.86 2.78
C LEU A 682 57.99 -21.34 2.89
N HIS A 683 57.37 -21.88 1.84
CA HIS A 683 57.04 -23.28 1.71
C HIS A 683 58.33 -24.14 1.76
N PRO A 684 58.33 -25.33 2.41
CA PRO A 684 59.49 -26.22 2.50
C PRO A 684 60.23 -26.46 1.17
N ASP A 685 59.51 -26.82 0.10
CA ASP A 685 60.08 -27.08 -1.23
C ASP A 685 60.75 -25.88 -1.93
N ALA A 686 60.59 -24.67 -1.38
CA ALA A 686 61.15 -23.43 -1.95
C ALA A 686 62.41 -22.95 -1.21
N ARG A 687 62.79 -23.57 -0.09
CA ARG A 687 63.95 -23.18 0.73
C ARG A 687 65.26 -23.37 -0.03
N GLY A 688 66.27 -22.55 0.29
CA GLY A 688 67.60 -22.60 -0.33
C GLY A 688 67.70 -22.09 -1.78
N ARG A 689 66.58 -21.75 -2.43
CA ARG A 689 66.52 -21.28 -3.83
C ARG A 689 66.62 -19.75 -4.01
N GLY A 690 66.76 -18.99 -2.93
CA GLY A 690 66.79 -17.52 -2.96
C GLY A 690 65.42 -16.84 -3.19
N VAL A 691 64.33 -17.61 -3.25
CA VAL A 691 62.95 -17.13 -3.52
C VAL A 691 62.52 -15.99 -2.60
N MET A 692 62.66 -16.16 -1.28
CA MET A 692 62.21 -15.13 -0.33
C MET A 692 63.09 -13.87 -0.37
N LYS A 693 64.37 -14.01 -0.70
CA LYS A 693 65.26 -12.84 -0.85
C LYS A 693 64.77 -11.94 -1.99
N GLU A 694 64.39 -12.54 -3.12
CA GLU A 694 63.84 -11.80 -4.25
C GLU A 694 62.44 -11.23 -3.94
N ALA A 695 61.58 -12.00 -3.26
CA ALA A 695 60.26 -11.55 -2.85
C ALA A 695 60.31 -10.32 -1.91
N VAL A 696 61.18 -10.36 -0.90
CA VAL A 696 61.39 -9.22 0.02
C VAL A 696 61.94 -8.01 -0.74
N ARG A 697 62.89 -8.21 -1.68
CA ARG A 697 63.40 -7.12 -2.52
C ARG A 697 62.28 -6.42 -3.31
N LEU A 698 61.38 -7.20 -3.94
CA LEU A 698 60.24 -6.65 -4.67
C LEU A 698 59.25 -5.92 -3.76
N ALA A 699 58.91 -6.51 -2.60
CA ALA A 699 57.98 -5.92 -1.64
C ALA A 699 58.53 -4.61 -1.04
N VAL A 700 59.82 -4.58 -0.68
CA VAL A 700 60.52 -3.37 -0.18
C VAL A 700 60.52 -2.28 -1.24
N ARG A 701 60.88 -2.61 -2.49
CA ARG A 701 60.86 -1.65 -3.59
C ARG A 701 59.47 -1.05 -3.78
N HIS A 702 58.44 -1.88 -3.85
CA HIS A 702 57.05 -1.41 -4.00
C HIS A 702 56.58 -0.59 -2.80
N ALA A 703 57.01 -0.93 -1.60
CA ALA A 703 56.64 -0.20 -0.40
C ALA A 703 57.16 1.24 -0.37
N PHE A 704 58.36 1.49 -0.92
CA PHE A 704 58.97 2.82 -0.96
C PHE A 704 58.56 3.67 -2.17
N VAL A 705 58.05 3.07 -3.25
CA VAL A 705 57.50 3.84 -4.37
C VAL A 705 56.33 4.72 -3.86
N PRO A 706 56.29 6.03 -4.20
CA PRO A 706 55.20 6.92 -3.80
C PRO A 706 53.81 6.40 -4.21
N ARG A 707 52.75 6.78 -3.48
CA ARG A 707 51.40 6.28 -3.77
C ARG A 707 50.89 6.76 -5.13
N GLU A 708 51.25 7.98 -5.53
CA GLU A 708 50.94 8.55 -6.84
C GLU A 708 51.55 7.76 -8.01
N ASP A 709 52.67 7.05 -7.77
CA ASP A 709 53.38 6.23 -8.75
C ASP A 709 52.99 4.74 -8.65
N GLY A 710 51.94 4.42 -7.89
CA GLY A 710 51.42 3.06 -7.74
C GLY A 710 52.14 2.20 -6.70
N GLY A 711 52.90 2.81 -5.78
CA GLY A 711 53.50 2.13 -4.61
C GLY A 711 52.75 2.35 -3.30
N LEU A 712 53.38 2.02 -2.16
CA LEU A 712 52.77 2.21 -0.84
C LEU A 712 53.14 3.54 -0.16
N GLY A 713 54.16 4.24 -0.64
CA GLY A 713 54.63 5.52 -0.11
C GLY A 713 55.12 5.45 1.33
N ARG A 714 55.72 4.33 1.76
CA ARG A 714 56.27 4.19 3.11
C ARG A 714 57.59 4.96 3.24
N ARG A 715 57.84 5.56 4.40
CA ARG A 715 59.11 6.24 4.73
C ARG A 715 60.13 5.30 5.36
N ARG A 716 59.64 4.29 6.09
CA ARG A 716 60.45 3.34 6.87
C ARG A 716 59.81 1.96 6.85
N LEU A 717 60.63 0.93 6.68
CA LEU A 717 60.23 -0.46 6.89
C LEU A 717 60.98 -1.04 8.08
N ARG A 718 60.29 -1.88 8.84
CA ARG A 718 60.85 -2.67 9.94
C ARG A 718 60.78 -4.14 9.58
N LEU A 719 61.69 -4.93 10.14
CA LEU A 719 61.70 -6.37 10.03
C LEU A 719 62.31 -6.92 11.32
N ALA A 720 61.71 -7.95 11.90
CA ALA A 720 62.24 -8.61 13.08
C ALA A 720 62.56 -10.08 12.77
N ALA A 721 63.68 -10.58 13.30
CA ALA A 721 64.09 -11.97 13.12
C ALA A 721 64.72 -12.54 14.41
N ALA A 722 64.31 -13.74 14.79
CA ALA A 722 64.84 -14.44 15.95
C ALA A 722 66.32 -14.80 15.77
N VAL A 723 67.10 -14.67 16.84
CA VAL A 723 68.47 -15.18 16.89
C VAL A 723 68.44 -16.70 16.76
N GLY A 724 69.22 -17.23 15.82
CA GLY A 724 69.20 -18.64 15.42
C GLY A 724 68.40 -18.89 14.14
N ASN A 725 67.55 -17.96 13.70
CA ASN A 725 66.96 -17.99 12.36
C ASN A 725 67.91 -17.34 11.35
N ASP A 726 69.03 -18.01 11.10
CA ASP A 726 70.13 -17.49 10.25
C ASP A 726 69.64 -17.15 8.84
N ALA A 727 68.64 -17.86 8.32
CA ALA A 727 68.02 -17.58 7.03
C ALA A 727 67.29 -16.23 7.02
N SER A 728 66.47 -15.94 8.03
CA SER A 728 65.75 -14.66 8.14
C SER A 728 66.71 -13.49 8.40
N LEU A 729 67.73 -13.69 9.25
CA LEU A 729 68.79 -12.70 9.49
C LEU A 729 69.54 -12.37 8.18
N ALA A 730 69.89 -13.38 7.38
CA ALA A 730 70.55 -13.19 6.10
C ALA A 730 69.65 -12.51 5.06
N ILE A 731 68.33 -12.72 5.08
CA ILE A 731 67.36 -12.01 4.23
C ILE A 731 67.30 -10.54 4.60
N ALA A 732 67.18 -10.22 5.89
CA ALA A 732 67.14 -8.83 6.37
C ALA A 732 68.40 -8.05 5.93
N GLN A 733 69.58 -8.60 6.24
CA GLN A 733 70.87 -8.01 5.86
C GLN A 733 71.03 -7.93 4.33
N GLY A 734 70.66 -8.99 3.61
CA GLY A 734 70.76 -9.07 2.16
C GLY A 734 69.80 -8.14 1.41
N ALA A 735 68.72 -7.71 2.05
CA ALA A 735 67.78 -6.71 1.54
C ALA A 735 68.18 -5.27 1.92
N GLY A 736 69.29 -5.09 2.63
CA GLY A 736 69.84 -3.79 3.00
C GLY A 736 69.34 -3.23 4.33
N PHE A 737 68.57 -4.00 5.11
CA PHE A 737 68.14 -3.55 6.43
C PHE A 737 69.32 -3.46 7.42
N VAL A 738 69.28 -2.48 8.30
CA VAL A 738 70.29 -2.22 9.34
C VAL A 738 69.74 -2.67 10.70
N GLU A 739 70.57 -3.37 11.48
CA GLU A 739 70.21 -3.77 12.84
C GLU A 739 70.14 -2.52 13.75
N VAL A 740 68.98 -2.31 14.38
CA VAL A 740 68.71 -1.14 15.24
C VAL A 740 68.54 -1.51 16.70
N GLY A 741 68.35 -2.79 17.02
CA GLY A 741 68.24 -3.23 18.40
C GLY A 741 68.03 -4.73 18.55
N ARG A 742 68.28 -5.22 19.76
CA ARG A 742 68.08 -6.62 20.13
C ARG A 742 67.30 -6.70 21.44
N HIS A 743 66.15 -7.36 21.40
CA HIS A 743 65.33 -7.61 22.56
C HIS A 743 65.61 -9.02 23.08
N ARG A 744 65.97 -9.14 24.36
CA ARG A 744 66.31 -10.43 24.96
C ARG A 744 65.07 -11.25 25.26
N ALA A 745 65.07 -12.52 24.88
CA ALA A 745 63.96 -13.48 25.09
C ALA A 745 62.58 -12.91 24.70
N ALA A 746 62.50 -12.26 23.54
CA ALA A 746 61.31 -11.54 23.09
C ALA A 746 60.48 -12.30 22.07
N GLU A 747 61.07 -13.26 21.35
CA GLU A 747 60.37 -14.05 20.34
C GLU A 747 59.99 -15.42 20.90
N PRO A 748 58.70 -15.74 21.05
CA PRO A 748 58.27 -17.10 21.39
C PRO A 748 58.51 -18.06 20.21
N LEU A 749 59.11 -19.22 20.50
CA LEU A 749 59.32 -20.30 19.53
C LEU A 749 58.24 -21.37 19.69
N GLY A 750 58.05 -22.20 18.66
CA GLY A 750 57.01 -23.25 18.62
C GLY A 750 57.17 -24.36 19.64
N ASP A 751 58.33 -24.47 20.30
CA ASP A 751 58.57 -25.40 21.42
C ASP A 751 58.27 -24.78 22.80
N GLY A 752 57.76 -23.54 22.82
CA GLY A 752 57.45 -22.77 24.04
C GLY A 752 58.66 -22.08 24.67
N SER A 753 59.86 -22.21 24.09
CA SER A 753 61.03 -21.42 24.49
C SER A 753 61.01 -20.02 23.89
N PHE A 754 61.94 -19.15 24.32
CA PHE A 754 62.05 -17.78 23.83
C PHE A 754 63.44 -17.51 23.26
N ALA A 755 63.51 -16.96 22.05
CA ALA A 755 64.73 -16.45 21.43
C ALA A 755 64.87 -14.93 21.64
N ASP A 756 66.11 -14.44 21.57
CA ASP A 756 66.34 -13.01 21.38
C ASP A 756 65.81 -12.59 20.01
N LEU A 757 65.19 -11.42 19.93
CA LEU A 757 64.64 -10.87 18.69
C LEU A 757 65.51 -9.71 18.21
N VAL A 758 66.07 -9.83 17.00
CA VAL A 758 66.83 -8.76 16.35
C VAL A 758 65.87 -7.92 15.52
N TRP A 759 65.85 -6.62 15.78
CA TRP A 759 65.08 -5.65 15.02
C TRP A 759 65.96 -4.95 14.02
N PHE A 760 65.44 -4.86 12.81
CA PHE A 760 66.04 -4.12 11.72
C PHE A 760 65.11 -3.03 11.21
N ASP A 761 65.70 -1.99 10.64
CA ASP A 761 64.97 -1.04 9.82
C ASP A 761 65.68 -0.72 8.51
N LEU A 762 64.89 -0.14 7.60
CA LEU A 762 65.36 0.39 6.33
C LEU A 762 64.57 1.66 6.04
N LEU A 763 65.29 2.77 5.85
CA LEU A 763 64.69 4.04 5.47
C LEU A 763 64.65 4.16 3.94
N ALA A 764 63.61 4.79 3.41
CA ALA A 764 63.46 4.98 1.97
C ALA A 764 64.66 5.70 1.34
N GLN A 765 65.28 6.64 2.07
CA GLN A 765 66.46 7.39 1.62
C GLN A 765 67.76 6.56 1.55
N ASP A 766 67.82 5.44 2.27
CA ASP A 766 69.00 4.58 2.37
C ASP A 766 68.87 3.36 1.43
N TYR A 767 67.74 3.21 0.74
CA TYR A 767 67.50 2.09 -0.17
C TYR A 767 68.19 2.32 -1.53
N PRO A 768 69.16 1.46 -1.92
CA PRO A 768 69.98 1.70 -3.12
C PRO A 768 69.30 1.38 -4.46
N GLY A 769 68.08 0.82 -4.46
CA GLY A 769 67.30 0.47 -5.66
C GLY A 769 67.38 -0.99 -6.10
#